data_AF-D3F9S3-F1
#
_entry.id   AF-D3F9S3-F1
#
_cell.length_a   1.000
_cell.length_b   1.000
_cell.length_c   1.000
_cell.angle_alpha   90.00
_cell.angle_beta   90.00
_cell.angle_gamma   90.00
#
_symmetry.space_group_name_H-M   'P 1'
#
loop_
_entity.id
_entity.type
_entity.pdbx_description
1 polymer ?
#
loop_
_entity_poly.entity_id
_entity_poly.type
_entity_poly.pdbx_seq_one_letter_code
_entity_poly.pdbx_strand_id
1 'polypeptide(L)'
;MPNSRVRRSPRPRRLTGALLATALLVGAPAATAQAEGWIDGPAFDVPLMSEGLDLAGAPDGSSTAAWIAEDDAAAVKVSVQRAAPDGTLGTVRVLDDADPGPDPVWPVVAAGASGASAVAWQDEVGGDDQLRLALLAAGGTVGAPLLVAPDQLPLETGVAVAVDGDGDATVVWRAWDDGLAAEAIHARRVAADGTLGPVVVLGLGGLEADPRIAVTPNGVAWVTWTDGTGSGAAQRIARLDAAGQLDGAVAEAPADAASFPTLGAGAAGGALAWSEAVPGGSDMRVAGVRLPLSGEVLGAPFHGAPAPVSMPAVATPAIAPDGTVTIAWTEATSSTPPISATAIVSRIAPGAATGPAQPLPTAEPGVAAVAPLLAAMPDGGVLATWLQQQRPSVALTVPLFARRIASNGTFGPVTATGASAFGLGGPFDIDRYVLPFAHADGGALLGVLQQFIAFSLSTRVLDATGPKLTASTPATATAGAPAPFSASASDRTGASVWWDFGDDSGSRRAAVDHVYTRAGTYTVTLTATDGVGNETTITRRVTVAAAAGPSRTPRAGRAAAALALTRTVRKGAKVTVAGTISPHATGRVTIAYRKKVGRTTVFTRKSATIARGRWRATLKLTGPLARARRGKATITAFYAGDAATRRANVTRTIRLAKASPKRR
;
A
#
# COMPACT_ATOMS: atom_id res chain seq x y z
N MET A 1 21.52 -7.00 76.93
CA MET A 1 20.45 -6.25 77.64
C MET A 1 20.34 -4.86 77.02
N PRO A 2 19.15 -4.25 76.90
CA PRO A 2 17.86 -4.71 76.35
C PRO A 2 17.38 -3.76 75.21
N ASN A 3 16.66 -4.20 74.17
CA ASN A 3 15.25 -4.61 74.02
C ASN A 3 14.19 -3.47 73.88
N SER A 4 13.26 -3.67 72.93
CA SER A 4 11.93 -3.05 72.76
C SER A 4 11.86 -1.78 71.87
N ARG A 5 10.91 -1.54 70.94
CA ARG A 5 9.52 -2.01 70.74
C ARG A 5 9.04 -1.81 69.27
N VAL A 6 8.14 -2.70 68.85
CA VAL A 6 7.32 -2.67 67.62
C VAL A 6 6.11 -1.73 67.78
N ARG A 7 5.69 -1.03 66.70
CA ARG A 7 4.26 -0.83 66.38
C ARG A 7 4.01 -0.53 64.89
N ARG A 8 3.03 -1.26 64.35
CA ARG A 8 2.52 -1.25 62.97
C ARG A 8 1.62 -0.04 62.67
N SER A 9 1.61 0.29 61.38
CA SER A 9 0.78 1.20 60.56
C SER A 9 -0.73 1.33 60.87
N PRO A 10 -1.36 2.42 60.38
CA PRO A 10 -2.63 2.34 59.67
C PRO A 10 -2.63 2.99 58.26
N ARG A 11 -3.53 2.46 57.43
CA ARG A 11 -3.76 2.65 55.97
C ARG A 11 -4.06 4.10 55.51
N PRO A 12 -3.89 4.41 54.21
CA PRO A 12 -4.11 5.76 53.66
C PRO A 12 -5.60 6.10 53.51
N ARG A 13 -5.92 7.37 53.80
CA ARG A 13 -7.24 7.99 53.58
C ARG A 13 -7.40 8.46 52.14
N ARG A 14 -8.59 8.22 51.58
CA ARG A 14 -9.10 8.79 50.34
C ARG A 14 -9.17 10.31 50.43
N LEU A 15 -8.72 11.02 49.40
CA LEU A 15 -9.08 12.41 49.14
C LEU A 15 -9.58 12.52 47.69
N THR A 16 -10.89 12.71 47.60
CA THR A 16 -11.64 13.18 46.44
C THR A 16 -11.34 14.67 46.21
N GLY A 17 -10.98 15.03 44.98
CA GLY A 17 -10.88 16.42 44.53
C GLY A 17 -10.98 16.47 43.01
N ALA A 18 -12.14 16.84 42.50
CA ALA A 18 -12.46 16.94 41.10
C ALA A 18 -11.90 18.23 40.48
N LEU A 19 -11.31 18.12 39.29
CA LEU A 19 -11.18 19.24 38.35
C LEU A 19 -11.60 18.71 36.97
N LEU A 20 -12.86 18.97 36.60
CA LEU A 20 -13.35 18.82 35.24
C LEU A 20 -12.79 19.99 34.41
N ALA A 21 -11.93 19.70 33.45
CA ALA A 21 -11.68 20.56 32.31
C ALA A 21 -12.28 19.89 31.08
N THR A 22 -13.47 20.34 30.68
CA THR A 22 -14.14 19.89 29.46
C THR A 22 -13.53 20.62 28.26
N ALA A 23 -12.56 19.99 27.60
CA ALA A 23 -12.12 20.44 26.27
C ALA A 23 -12.95 19.70 25.21
N LEU A 24 -13.90 20.39 24.59
CA LEU A 24 -14.49 19.96 23.31
C LEU A 24 -13.40 20.06 22.24
N LEU A 25 -12.68 18.96 21.97
CA LEU A 25 -12.00 18.80 20.70
C LEU A 25 -13.00 18.26 19.68
N VAL A 26 -13.29 19.07 18.66
CA VAL A 26 -13.82 18.58 17.39
C VAL A 26 -12.72 17.71 16.80
N GLY A 27 -12.85 16.40 16.96
CA GLY A 27 -11.90 15.43 16.44
C GLY A 27 -11.89 15.47 14.92
N ALA A 28 -10.76 15.88 14.34
CA ALA A 28 -10.31 15.26 13.10
C ALA A 28 -10.19 13.75 13.37
N PRO A 29 -10.50 12.86 12.40
CA PRO A 29 -10.29 11.44 12.61
C PRO A 29 -8.81 11.24 12.95
N ALA A 30 -8.53 10.75 14.16
CA ALA A 30 -7.20 10.26 14.50
C ALA A 30 -6.85 9.23 13.43
N ALA A 31 -5.75 9.43 12.72
CA ALA A 31 -5.15 8.37 11.94
C ALA A 31 -4.99 7.19 12.90
N THR A 32 -5.71 6.10 12.66
CA THR A 32 -5.51 4.85 13.37
C THR A 32 -4.04 4.50 13.17
N ALA A 33 -3.29 4.43 14.27
CA ALA A 33 -1.90 3.99 14.21
C ALA A 33 -1.91 2.56 13.64
N GLN A 34 -1.14 2.34 12.58
CA GLN A 34 -0.95 1.01 12.00
C GLN A 34 -0.36 0.08 13.08
N ALA A 35 -0.85 -1.16 13.15
CA ALA A 35 -0.37 -2.16 14.09
C ALA A 35 0.87 -2.88 13.50
N GLU A 36 2.06 -2.31 13.72
CA GLU A 36 3.31 -2.91 13.24
C GLU A 36 3.54 -4.31 13.87
N GLY A 37 3.76 -5.34 13.05
CA GLY A 37 3.93 -6.72 13.51
C GLY A 37 5.07 -7.47 12.78
N TRP A 38 5.81 -8.32 13.50
CA TRP A 38 6.83 -9.20 12.90
C TRP A 38 6.27 -10.60 12.67
N ILE A 39 6.51 -11.15 11.47
CA ILE A 39 6.13 -12.50 11.07
C ILE A 39 7.37 -13.32 10.68
N ASP A 40 7.22 -14.65 10.59
CA ASP A 40 8.25 -15.49 9.97
C ASP A 40 8.44 -15.10 8.50
N GLY A 41 9.69 -14.94 8.05
CA GLY A 41 10.01 -14.68 6.66
C GLY A 41 10.25 -15.97 5.86
N PRO A 42 10.71 -15.86 4.58
CA PRO A 42 11.08 -17.01 3.77
C PRO A 42 12.14 -17.90 4.44
N ALA A 43 11.83 -19.19 4.52
CA ALA A 43 12.70 -20.22 5.09
C ALA A 43 13.53 -20.91 4.00
N PHE A 44 14.63 -20.27 3.57
CA PHE A 44 15.49 -20.79 2.51
C PHE A 44 15.98 -22.22 2.79
N ASP A 45 16.02 -23.03 1.73
CA ASP A 45 16.42 -24.44 1.75
C ASP A 45 17.95 -24.59 1.76
N VAL A 46 18.61 -23.89 2.68
CA VAL A 46 20.07 -23.92 2.81
C VAL A 46 20.50 -25.22 3.52
N PRO A 47 21.39 -26.03 2.90
CA PRO A 47 21.92 -27.24 3.54
C PRO A 47 22.75 -26.91 4.79
N LEU A 48 22.75 -27.83 5.77
CA LEU A 48 23.45 -27.66 7.04
C LEU A 48 24.98 -27.50 6.90
N MET A 49 25.59 -28.10 5.87
CA MET A 49 27.04 -28.05 5.60
C MET A 49 27.39 -27.04 4.50
N SER A 50 26.72 -25.89 4.49
CA SER A 50 27.01 -24.81 3.53
C SER A 50 28.12 -23.89 4.03
N GLU A 51 28.81 -23.24 3.10
CA GLU A 51 29.81 -22.20 3.35
C GLU A 51 29.48 -20.92 2.58
N GLY A 52 30.09 -19.79 2.96
CA GLY A 52 29.99 -18.54 2.21
C GLY A 52 28.56 -18.04 1.99
N LEU A 53 27.62 -18.34 2.90
CA LEU A 53 26.23 -17.91 2.77
C LEU A 53 26.11 -16.38 2.84
N ASP A 54 25.46 -15.80 1.84
CA ASP A 54 25.11 -14.38 1.76
C ASP A 54 23.64 -14.20 1.35
N LEU A 55 23.05 -13.07 1.74
CA LEU A 55 21.64 -12.76 1.55
C LEU A 55 21.44 -11.29 1.16
N ALA A 56 20.82 -11.06 0.01
CA ALA A 56 20.38 -9.73 -0.38
C ALA A 56 18.87 -9.62 -0.42
N GLY A 57 18.39 -8.42 -0.10
CA GLY A 57 16.99 -8.06 -0.12
C GLY A 57 16.70 -6.89 -1.02
N ALA A 58 15.60 -6.98 -1.76
CA ALA A 58 15.14 -5.89 -2.59
C ALA A 58 14.03 -5.09 -1.90
N PRO A 59 13.95 -3.77 -2.19
CA PRO A 59 12.81 -2.95 -1.82
C PRO A 59 11.45 -3.52 -2.27
N ASP A 60 11.32 -4.31 -3.33
CA ASP A 60 10.02 -4.92 -3.66
C ASP A 60 9.57 -5.99 -2.64
N GLY A 61 10.45 -6.38 -1.71
CA GLY A 61 10.25 -7.40 -0.69
C GLY A 61 10.75 -8.78 -1.06
N SER A 62 11.27 -8.95 -2.28
CA SER A 62 11.97 -10.17 -2.68
C SER A 62 13.34 -10.28 -2.02
N SER A 63 13.85 -11.49 -1.95
CA SER A 63 15.18 -11.73 -1.37
C SER A 63 15.87 -12.91 -2.05
N THR A 64 17.19 -12.87 -2.07
CA THR A 64 18.03 -13.85 -2.76
C THR A 64 19.13 -14.28 -1.80
N ALA A 65 19.18 -15.57 -1.52
CA ALA A 65 20.28 -16.19 -0.77
C ALA A 65 21.19 -16.94 -1.73
N ALA A 66 22.50 -16.81 -1.56
CA ALA A 66 23.50 -17.63 -2.25
C ALA A 66 24.45 -18.26 -1.25
N TRP A 67 24.90 -19.47 -1.53
CA TRP A 67 25.79 -20.22 -0.65
C TRP A 67 26.62 -21.21 -1.46
N ILE A 68 27.68 -21.69 -0.85
CA ILE A 68 28.48 -22.80 -1.35
C ILE A 68 27.99 -24.07 -0.66
N ALA A 69 27.74 -25.13 -1.41
CA ALA A 69 27.41 -26.44 -0.86
C ALA A 69 27.96 -27.56 -1.74
N GLU A 70 28.30 -28.68 -1.10
CA GLU A 70 28.58 -29.94 -1.80
C GLU A 70 27.30 -30.48 -2.44
N ASP A 71 27.39 -30.88 -3.70
CA ASP A 71 26.34 -31.62 -4.39
C ASP A 71 26.38 -33.13 -4.10
N ASP A 72 25.45 -33.89 -4.67
CA ASP A 72 25.38 -35.36 -4.50
C ASP A 72 26.63 -36.10 -5.02
N ALA A 73 27.45 -35.44 -5.86
CA ALA A 73 28.70 -35.96 -6.40
C ALA A 73 29.94 -35.48 -5.60
N ALA A 74 29.73 -34.80 -4.46
CA ALA A 74 30.75 -34.16 -3.64
C ALA A 74 31.52 -33.04 -4.36
N ALA A 75 30.93 -32.43 -5.39
CA ALA A 75 31.46 -31.21 -6.00
C ALA A 75 30.95 -29.99 -5.24
N VAL A 76 31.84 -29.07 -4.88
CA VAL A 76 31.51 -27.84 -4.18
C VAL A 76 30.99 -26.80 -5.18
N LYS A 77 29.72 -26.41 -5.04
CA LYS A 77 29.01 -25.57 -6.01
C LYS A 77 28.41 -24.33 -5.38
N VAL A 78 28.42 -23.23 -6.14
CA VAL A 78 27.64 -22.04 -5.80
C VAL A 78 26.18 -22.29 -6.14
N SER A 79 25.32 -22.20 -5.13
CA SER A 79 23.88 -22.35 -5.23
C SER A 79 23.18 -21.04 -4.89
N VAL A 80 22.01 -20.83 -5.47
CA VAL A 80 21.16 -19.68 -5.22
C VAL A 80 19.70 -20.11 -5.06
N GLN A 81 18.99 -19.40 -4.19
CA GLN A 81 17.54 -19.48 -4.10
C GLN A 81 16.96 -18.09 -3.89
N ARG A 82 15.85 -17.83 -4.57
CA ARG A 82 15.13 -16.56 -4.48
C ARG A 82 13.77 -16.76 -3.84
N ALA A 83 13.39 -15.87 -2.93
CA ALA A 83 12.04 -15.69 -2.44
C ALA A 83 11.37 -14.51 -3.17
N ALA A 84 10.12 -14.71 -3.59
CA ALA A 84 9.27 -13.65 -4.14
C ALA A 84 8.84 -12.66 -3.04
N PRO A 85 8.30 -11.48 -3.40
CA PRO A 85 7.83 -10.48 -2.44
C PRO A 85 6.82 -10.96 -1.39
N ASP A 86 6.04 -12.00 -1.70
CA ASP A 86 5.08 -12.62 -0.79
C ASP A 86 5.71 -13.69 0.12
N GLY A 87 7.04 -13.87 0.05
CA GLY A 87 7.79 -14.87 0.79
C GLY A 87 7.82 -16.25 0.13
N THR A 88 7.15 -16.44 -1.03
CA THR A 88 7.14 -17.74 -1.73
C THR A 88 8.55 -18.08 -2.22
N LEU A 89 9.06 -19.24 -1.84
CA LEU A 89 10.38 -19.72 -2.28
C LEU A 89 10.34 -20.29 -3.70
N GLY A 90 11.30 -19.87 -4.51
CA GLY A 90 11.66 -20.52 -5.74
C GLY A 90 12.47 -21.80 -5.49
N THR A 91 12.72 -22.55 -6.56
CA THR A 91 13.61 -23.72 -6.50
C THR A 91 15.07 -23.31 -6.38
N VAL A 92 15.86 -24.07 -5.62
CA VAL A 92 17.32 -23.95 -5.61
C VAL A 92 17.90 -24.16 -7.02
N ARG A 93 18.88 -23.35 -7.38
CA ARG A 93 19.60 -23.39 -8.65
C ARG A 93 21.10 -23.41 -8.39
N VAL A 94 21.81 -24.32 -9.06
CA VAL A 94 23.27 -24.31 -9.10
C VAL A 94 23.72 -23.32 -10.17
N LEU A 95 24.63 -22.43 -9.81
CA LEU A 95 25.18 -21.39 -10.67
C LEU A 95 26.48 -21.81 -11.35
N ASP A 96 27.23 -22.73 -10.76
CA ASP A 96 28.47 -23.20 -11.34
C ASP A 96 28.35 -24.63 -11.89
N ASP A 97 28.53 -24.76 -13.19
CA ASP A 97 28.50 -25.99 -13.97
C ASP A 97 29.89 -26.42 -14.50
N ALA A 98 30.98 -25.73 -14.13
CA ALA A 98 32.34 -26.09 -14.54
C ALA A 98 32.92 -27.29 -13.75
N ASP A 99 33.87 -28.01 -14.38
CA ASP A 99 34.62 -29.17 -13.85
C ASP A 99 35.39 -28.81 -12.54
N PRO A 100 35.77 -29.75 -11.67
CA PRO A 100 36.18 -29.48 -10.30
C PRO A 100 37.60 -28.91 -10.24
N GLY A 101 37.73 -27.61 -10.45
CA GLY A 101 38.79 -26.83 -9.83
C GLY A 101 38.58 -26.73 -8.32
N PRO A 102 39.52 -26.14 -7.56
CA PRO A 102 39.34 -25.93 -6.13
C PRO A 102 38.09 -25.09 -5.83
N ASP A 103 37.63 -25.22 -4.59
CA ASP A 103 36.32 -24.77 -4.13
C ASP A 103 36.06 -23.30 -4.47
N PRO A 104 34.92 -22.96 -5.12
CA PRO A 104 34.56 -21.56 -5.38
C PRO A 104 34.53 -20.78 -4.07
N VAL A 105 35.01 -19.54 -4.10
CA VAL A 105 35.20 -18.74 -2.88
C VAL A 105 34.17 -17.61 -2.80
N TRP A 106 33.52 -17.54 -1.64
CA TRP A 106 32.67 -16.44 -1.12
C TRP A 106 31.74 -15.77 -2.14
N PRO A 107 30.55 -16.34 -2.43
CA PRO A 107 29.57 -15.66 -3.24
C PRO A 107 29.07 -14.39 -2.52
N VAL A 108 28.99 -13.30 -3.26
CA VAL A 108 28.44 -12.02 -2.81
C VAL A 108 27.16 -11.75 -3.58
N VAL A 109 26.08 -11.43 -2.88
CA VAL A 109 24.76 -11.18 -3.44
C VAL A 109 24.40 -9.71 -3.28
N ALA A 110 23.86 -9.12 -4.35
CA ALA A 110 23.21 -7.82 -4.27
C ALA A 110 21.83 -7.86 -4.94
N ALA A 111 20.93 -7.02 -4.46
CA ALA A 111 19.57 -6.90 -4.98
C ALA A 111 19.23 -5.44 -5.26
N GLY A 112 18.60 -5.20 -6.41
CA GLY A 112 18.18 -3.88 -6.87
C GLY A 112 16.74 -3.57 -6.48
N ALA A 113 16.35 -2.30 -6.66
CA ALA A 113 15.01 -1.82 -6.33
C ALA A 113 13.87 -2.53 -7.09
N SER A 114 14.17 -3.12 -8.26
CA SER A 114 13.23 -3.88 -9.08
C SER A 114 12.98 -5.31 -8.62
N GLY A 115 13.75 -5.81 -7.64
CA GLY A 115 13.76 -7.22 -7.27
C GLY A 115 14.73 -8.08 -8.07
N ALA A 116 15.40 -7.52 -9.07
CA ALA A 116 16.53 -8.17 -9.73
C ALA A 116 17.68 -8.34 -8.74
N SER A 117 18.47 -9.40 -8.91
CA SER A 117 19.64 -9.66 -8.06
C SER A 117 20.82 -10.11 -8.90
N ALA A 118 22.01 -10.01 -8.33
CA ALA A 118 23.23 -10.51 -8.93
C ALA A 118 24.02 -11.29 -7.88
N VAL A 119 24.63 -12.40 -8.30
CA VAL A 119 25.54 -13.19 -7.48
C VAL A 119 26.90 -13.15 -8.17
N ALA A 120 27.90 -12.59 -7.50
CA ALA A 120 29.29 -12.61 -7.95
C ALA A 120 30.07 -13.62 -7.12
N TRP A 121 30.95 -14.40 -7.73
CA TRP A 121 31.80 -15.35 -7.02
C TRP A 121 33.12 -15.54 -7.78
N GLN A 122 34.10 -16.06 -7.06
CA GLN A 122 35.36 -16.49 -7.65
C GLN A 122 35.36 -18.00 -7.81
N ASP A 123 35.93 -18.45 -8.91
CA ASP A 123 36.05 -19.86 -9.30
C ASP A 123 37.44 -20.05 -9.91
N GLU A 124 38.03 -21.24 -9.75
CA GLU A 124 39.34 -21.55 -10.34
C GLU A 124 39.14 -22.56 -11.48
N VAL A 125 39.42 -22.15 -12.72
CA VAL A 125 39.25 -23.00 -13.88
C VAL A 125 40.59 -23.26 -14.54
N GLY A 126 41.09 -24.49 -14.39
CA GLY A 126 42.36 -24.89 -15.01
C GLY A 126 43.61 -24.25 -14.39
N GLY A 127 43.53 -23.80 -13.13
CA GLY A 127 44.62 -23.15 -12.40
C GLY A 127 44.59 -21.62 -12.44
N ASP A 128 43.60 -21.02 -13.09
CA ASP A 128 43.42 -19.57 -13.19
C ASP A 128 42.16 -19.13 -12.43
N ASP A 129 42.32 -18.13 -11.55
CA ASP A 129 41.21 -17.48 -10.86
C ASP A 129 40.32 -16.70 -11.84
N GLN A 130 39.02 -16.90 -11.75
CA GLN A 130 38.01 -16.27 -12.61
C GLN A 130 36.93 -15.59 -11.77
N LEU A 131 36.64 -14.32 -12.10
CA LEU A 131 35.50 -13.61 -11.53
C LEU A 131 34.24 -13.87 -12.35
N ARG A 132 33.26 -14.52 -11.74
CA ARG A 132 31.97 -14.83 -12.36
C ARG A 132 30.82 -14.00 -11.81
N LEU A 133 29.77 -13.87 -12.61
CA LEU A 133 28.54 -13.19 -12.26
C LEU A 133 27.33 -13.93 -12.84
N ALA A 134 26.31 -14.15 -12.03
CA ALA A 134 24.99 -14.59 -12.48
C ALA A 134 23.97 -13.49 -12.19
N LEU A 135 23.15 -13.18 -13.19
CA LEU A 135 22.05 -12.23 -13.06
C LEU A 135 20.74 -12.98 -12.82
N LEU A 136 19.96 -12.50 -11.86
CA LEU A 136 18.63 -13.02 -11.54
C LEU A 136 17.62 -11.92 -11.85
N ALA A 137 16.77 -12.17 -12.84
CA ALA A 137 15.67 -11.25 -13.15
C ALA A 137 14.67 -11.20 -11.99
N ALA A 138 13.91 -10.10 -11.87
CA ALA A 138 12.87 -9.93 -10.84
C ALA A 138 11.79 -11.04 -10.86
N GLY A 139 11.61 -11.73 -11.99
CA GLY A 139 10.75 -12.90 -12.11
C GLY A 139 11.36 -14.21 -11.58
N GLY A 140 12.59 -14.19 -11.07
CA GLY A 140 13.32 -15.36 -10.57
C GLY A 140 14.00 -16.22 -11.63
N THR A 141 14.07 -15.75 -12.88
CA THR A 141 14.86 -16.42 -13.93
C THR A 141 16.34 -16.14 -13.70
N VAL A 142 17.15 -17.20 -13.64
CA VAL A 142 18.60 -17.14 -13.49
C VAL A 142 19.24 -17.17 -14.88
N GLY A 143 20.04 -16.15 -15.19
CA GLY A 143 20.84 -16.08 -16.41
C GLY A 143 22.06 -16.98 -16.36
N ALA A 144 22.66 -17.25 -17.52
CA ALA A 144 23.91 -18.01 -17.58
C ALA A 144 25.05 -17.23 -16.88
N PRO A 145 25.98 -17.91 -16.21
CA PRO A 145 27.17 -17.29 -15.64
C PRO A 145 27.99 -16.55 -16.68
N LEU A 146 28.45 -15.35 -16.31
CA LEU A 146 29.27 -14.49 -17.15
C LEU A 146 30.67 -14.36 -16.57
N LEU A 147 31.69 -14.36 -17.43
CA LEU A 147 33.06 -14.05 -17.05
C LEU A 147 33.26 -12.52 -17.02
N VAL A 148 33.43 -11.96 -15.83
CA VAL A 148 33.49 -10.50 -15.60
C VAL A 148 34.88 -9.95 -15.87
N ALA A 149 35.93 -10.73 -15.61
CA ALA A 149 37.32 -10.30 -15.73
C ALA A 149 38.14 -11.35 -16.51
N PRO A 150 38.02 -11.41 -17.86
CA PRO A 150 38.68 -12.46 -18.64
C PRO A 150 40.21 -12.29 -18.75
N ASP A 151 40.69 -11.05 -18.72
CA ASP A 151 42.11 -10.71 -18.92
C ASP A 151 42.81 -10.35 -17.59
N GLN A 152 42.13 -10.52 -16.46
CA GLN A 152 42.62 -10.13 -15.13
C GLN A 152 42.31 -11.23 -14.13
N LEU A 153 43.35 -11.71 -13.46
CA LEU A 153 43.19 -12.68 -12.38
C LEU A 153 42.78 -11.93 -11.10
N PRO A 154 41.53 -12.07 -10.64
CA PRO A 154 41.09 -11.43 -9.41
C PRO A 154 41.83 -12.09 -8.23
N LEU A 155 42.17 -11.29 -7.22
CA LEU A 155 42.73 -11.84 -5.99
C LEU A 155 41.63 -12.48 -5.16
N GLU A 156 41.94 -13.54 -4.40
CA GLU A 156 41.00 -14.31 -3.54
C GLU A 156 40.10 -13.45 -2.63
N THR A 157 40.49 -12.20 -2.34
CA THR A 157 39.70 -11.25 -1.55
C THR A 157 39.48 -9.92 -2.28
N GLY A 158 38.31 -9.33 -2.04
CA GLY A 158 37.97 -7.97 -2.46
C GLY A 158 37.00 -7.89 -3.64
N VAL A 159 35.98 -8.75 -3.70
CA VAL A 159 34.86 -8.65 -4.65
C VAL A 159 33.68 -7.99 -3.97
N ALA A 160 33.06 -7.03 -4.65
CA ALA A 160 31.80 -6.43 -4.23
C ALA A 160 30.89 -6.22 -5.44
N VAL A 161 29.58 -6.34 -5.25
CA VAL A 161 28.58 -6.16 -6.30
C VAL A 161 27.43 -5.29 -5.78
N ALA A 162 26.87 -4.46 -6.65
CA ALA A 162 25.65 -3.71 -6.40
C ALA A 162 24.73 -3.78 -7.62
N VAL A 163 23.41 -3.72 -7.41
CA VAL A 163 22.40 -3.78 -8.49
C VAL A 163 21.50 -2.55 -8.42
N ASP A 164 21.31 -1.87 -9.54
CA ASP A 164 20.50 -0.66 -9.61
C ASP A 164 18.99 -0.92 -9.82
N GLY A 165 18.22 0.14 -10.05
CA GLY A 165 16.77 0.04 -10.25
C GLY A 165 16.36 -0.61 -11.57
N ASP A 166 17.23 -0.62 -12.57
CA ASP A 166 16.98 -1.26 -13.87
C ASP A 166 17.41 -2.73 -13.87
N GLY A 167 18.14 -3.16 -12.82
CA GLY A 167 18.65 -4.52 -12.67
C GLY A 167 20.05 -4.71 -13.25
N ASP A 168 20.73 -3.61 -13.60
CA ASP A 168 22.12 -3.65 -14.01
C ASP A 168 23.01 -3.87 -12.80
N ALA A 169 24.00 -4.75 -12.94
CA ALA A 169 24.98 -5.03 -11.90
C ALA A 169 26.24 -4.18 -12.14
N THR A 170 26.83 -3.66 -11.06
CA THR A 170 28.20 -3.14 -11.08
C THR A 170 29.04 -3.99 -10.15
N VAL A 171 30.05 -4.64 -10.72
CA VAL A 171 30.99 -5.50 -9.99
C VAL A 171 32.29 -4.75 -9.82
N VAL A 172 32.86 -4.80 -8.63
CA VAL A 172 34.14 -4.21 -8.26
C VAL A 172 35.03 -5.31 -7.72
N TRP A 173 36.28 -5.33 -8.14
CA TRP A 173 37.25 -6.31 -7.67
C TRP A 173 38.64 -5.70 -7.54
N ARG A 174 39.52 -6.41 -6.83
CA ARG A 174 40.95 -6.15 -6.81
C ARG A 174 41.66 -7.18 -7.68
N ALA A 175 42.51 -6.71 -8.58
CA ALA A 175 43.35 -7.56 -9.43
C ALA A 175 44.71 -6.90 -9.68
N TRP A 176 45.66 -7.71 -10.12
CA TRP A 176 46.88 -7.18 -10.73
C TRP A 176 46.54 -6.48 -12.04
N ASP A 177 47.05 -5.27 -12.23
CA ASP A 177 46.91 -4.50 -13.47
C ASP A 177 48.25 -4.39 -14.18
N ASP A 178 48.34 -4.97 -15.38
CA ASP A 178 49.56 -4.95 -16.19
C ASP A 178 49.93 -3.54 -16.66
N GLY A 179 48.94 -2.67 -16.87
CA GLY A 179 49.17 -1.29 -17.30
C GLY A 179 49.79 -0.44 -16.20
N LEU A 180 49.43 -0.70 -14.94
CA LEU A 180 49.99 -0.04 -13.76
C LEU A 180 51.18 -0.78 -13.15
N ALA A 181 51.40 -2.04 -13.54
CA ALA A 181 52.34 -2.97 -12.91
C ALA A 181 52.17 -3.01 -11.38
N ALA A 182 50.91 -2.99 -10.92
CA ALA A 182 50.53 -2.92 -9.52
C ALA A 182 49.14 -3.50 -9.30
N GLU A 183 48.82 -3.83 -8.05
CA GLU A 183 47.45 -4.14 -7.64
C GLU A 183 46.58 -2.89 -7.76
N ALA A 184 45.41 -3.05 -8.37
CA ALA A 184 44.47 -1.98 -8.62
C ALA A 184 43.04 -2.41 -8.33
N ILE A 185 42.18 -1.42 -8.14
CA ILE A 185 40.74 -1.60 -8.06
C ILE A 185 40.14 -1.42 -9.44
N HIS A 186 39.34 -2.40 -9.84
CA HIS A 186 38.65 -2.44 -11.12
C HIS A 186 37.15 -2.45 -10.90
N ALA A 187 36.41 -1.90 -11.86
CA ALA A 187 34.97 -1.96 -11.88
C ALA A 187 34.46 -2.30 -13.28
N ARG A 188 33.32 -3.00 -13.35
CA ARG A 188 32.63 -3.30 -14.60
C ARG A 188 31.14 -3.29 -14.37
N ARG A 189 30.44 -2.54 -15.22
CA ARG A 189 28.98 -2.61 -15.31
C ARG A 189 28.57 -3.72 -16.25
N VAL A 190 27.53 -4.46 -15.86
CA VAL A 190 26.90 -5.53 -16.61
C VAL A 190 25.42 -5.22 -16.69
N ALA A 191 24.90 -5.05 -17.90
CA ALA A 191 23.48 -4.77 -18.10
C ALA A 191 22.61 -5.96 -17.68
N ALA A 192 21.35 -5.71 -17.36
CA ALA A 192 20.40 -6.74 -16.92
C ALA A 192 20.20 -7.89 -17.94
N ASP A 193 20.52 -7.67 -19.22
CA ASP A 193 20.50 -8.68 -20.28
C ASP A 193 21.80 -9.49 -20.40
N GLY A 194 22.79 -9.23 -19.55
CA GLY A 194 24.11 -9.85 -19.53
C GLY A 194 25.15 -9.16 -20.41
N THR A 195 24.80 -8.05 -21.07
CA THR A 195 25.77 -7.28 -21.87
C THR A 195 26.84 -6.69 -20.96
N LEU A 196 28.10 -7.07 -21.21
CA LEU A 196 29.23 -6.60 -20.43
C LEU A 196 29.72 -5.23 -20.92
N GLY A 197 29.79 -4.25 -20.02
CA GLY A 197 30.46 -2.97 -20.25
C GLY A 197 31.99 -3.10 -20.28
N PRO A 198 32.72 -1.99 -20.49
CA PRO A 198 34.17 -1.98 -20.38
C PRO A 198 34.62 -2.14 -18.92
N VAL A 199 35.83 -2.69 -18.73
CA VAL A 199 36.52 -2.66 -17.43
C VAL A 199 37.12 -1.28 -17.22
N VAL A 200 36.90 -0.70 -16.03
CA VAL A 200 37.42 0.61 -15.64
C VAL A 200 38.39 0.43 -14.48
N VAL A 201 39.61 0.94 -14.62
CA VAL A 201 40.61 0.97 -13.54
C VAL A 201 40.36 2.22 -12.69
N LEU A 202 40.06 2.04 -11.40
CA LEU A 202 39.73 3.13 -10.49
C LEU A 202 40.98 3.71 -9.81
N GLY A 203 42.00 2.90 -9.56
CA GLY A 203 43.24 3.36 -8.94
C GLY A 203 44.01 2.23 -8.28
N LEU A 204 45.13 2.57 -7.64
CA LEU A 204 45.94 1.61 -6.89
C LEU A 204 45.12 1.02 -5.73
N GLY A 205 45.29 -0.27 -5.48
CA GLY A 205 44.52 -1.02 -4.50
C GLY A 205 45.36 -2.11 -3.87
N GLY A 206 46.27 -1.72 -2.97
CA GLY A 206 47.18 -2.67 -2.31
C GLY A 206 46.47 -3.71 -1.42
N LEU A 207 47.26 -4.40 -0.60
CA LEU A 207 46.81 -5.56 0.19
C LEU A 207 45.63 -5.29 1.15
N GLU A 208 45.43 -4.05 1.61
CA GLU A 208 44.36 -3.67 2.56
C GLU A 208 43.10 -3.08 1.88
N ALA A 209 43.00 -3.09 0.54
CA ALA A 209 42.07 -2.21 -0.15
C ALA A 209 40.56 -2.46 0.08
N ASP A 210 40.13 -3.67 0.43
CA ASP A 210 38.71 -4.05 0.72
C ASP A 210 37.66 -3.14 0.04
N PRO A 211 37.49 -3.24 -1.30
CA PRO A 211 36.63 -2.32 -2.02
C PRO A 211 35.15 -2.54 -1.67
N ARG A 212 34.42 -1.44 -1.50
CA ARG A 212 32.97 -1.43 -1.24
C ARG A 212 32.26 -0.61 -2.29
N ILE A 213 31.06 -1.02 -2.66
CA ILE A 213 30.23 -0.33 -3.65
C ILE A 213 28.82 -0.06 -3.11
N ALA A 214 28.29 1.11 -3.45
CA ALA A 214 26.86 1.40 -3.33
C ALA A 214 26.35 2.07 -4.61
N VAL A 215 25.19 1.64 -5.09
CA VAL A 215 24.57 2.14 -6.32
C VAL A 215 23.22 2.75 -6.03
N THR A 216 22.91 3.84 -6.70
CA THR A 216 21.59 4.47 -6.64
C THR A 216 20.61 3.75 -7.56
N PRO A 217 19.28 3.91 -7.36
CA PRO A 217 18.29 3.32 -8.27
C PRO A 217 18.43 3.76 -9.73
N ASN A 218 19.03 4.92 -10.01
CA ASN A 218 19.30 5.41 -11.37
C ASN A 218 20.71 5.06 -11.89
N GLY A 219 21.43 4.15 -11.24
CA GLY A 219 22.66 3.56 -11.74
C GLY A 219 23.95 4.34 -11.48
N VAL A 220 23.93 5.45 -10.74
CA VAL A 220 25.15 6.13 -10.29
C VAL A 220 25.74 5.33 -9.13
N ALA A 221 27.02 4.96 -9.23
CA ALA A 221 27.68 4.18 -8.19
C ALA A 221 28.82 4.96 -7.54
N TRP A 222 29.08 4.67 -6.27
CA TRP A 222 30.33 5.04 -5.61
C TRP A 222 31.08 3.79 -5.22
N VAL A 223 32.40 3.85 -5.34
CA VAL A 223 33.31 2.81 -4.92
C VAL A 223 34.30 3.41 -3.95
N THR A 224 34.44 2.81 -2.77
CA THR A 224 35.42 3.22 -1.75
C THR A 224 36.38 2.08 -1.45
N TRP A 225 37.65 2.41 -1.20
CA TRP A 225 38.68 1.42 -0.88
C TRP A 225 39.80 2.07 -0.07
N THR A 226 40.57 1.23 0.62
CA THR A 226 41.75 1.68 1.39
C THR A 226 43.00 1.66 0.49
N ASP A 227 43.71 2.78 0.41
CA ASP A 227 44.96 2.90 -0.36
C ASP A 227 46.15 3.04 0.59
N GLY A 228 47.05 2.05 0.59
CA GLY A 228 48.19 1.97 1.51
C GLY A 228 47.99 0.96 2.64
N THR A 229 48.86 0.99 3.64
CA THR A 229 48.82 0.09 4.82
C THR A 229 49.02 0.85 6.13
N GLY A 230 48.34 0.45 7.19
CA GLY A 230 48.55 0.99 8.55
C GLY A 230 48.12 2.45 8.73
N SER A 231 48.78 3.20 9.61
CA SER A 231 48.35 4.55 10.04
C SER A 231 48.50 5.67 9.00
N GLY A 232 48.87 5.35 7.77
CA GLY A 232 48.96 6.27 6.63
C GLY A 232 48.09 5.84 5.45
N ALA A 233 47.19 4.88 5.65
CA ALA A 233 46.28 4.43 4.61
C ALA A 233 45.18 5.48 4.36
N ALA A 234 45.02 5.87 3.09
CA ALA A 234 44.05 6.87 2.66
C ALA A 234 42.76 6.18 2.20
N GLN A 235 41.60 6.71 2.60
CA GLN A 235 40.33 6.22 2.08
C GLN A 235 40.03 6.91 0.75
N ARG A 236 40.02 6.13 -0.34
CA ARG A 236 39.76 6.61 -1.70
C ARG A 236 38.31 6.43 -2.06
N ILE A 237 37.79 7.32 -2.90
CA ILE A 237 36.43 7.20 -3.44
C ILE A 237 36.35 7.61 -4.91
N ALA A 238 35.71 6.77 -5.72
CA ALA A 238 35.39 7.03 -7.12
C ALA A 238 33.87 7.10 -7.30
N ARG A 239 33.42 7.95 -8.24
CA ARG A 239 32.03 7.95 -8.73
C ARG A 239 32.02 7.36 -10.14
N LEU A 240 31.10 6.43 -10.37
CA LEU A 240 30.77 5.90 -11.69
C LEU A 240 29.42 6.45 -12.13
N ASP A 241 29.32 6.88 -13.38
CA ASP A 241 28.04 7.26 -13.98
C ASP A 241 27.14 6.05 -14.26
N ALA A 242 25.93 6.32 -14.76
CA ALA A 242 24.97 5.27 -15.12
C ALA A 242 25.40 4.41 -16.32
N ALA A 243 26.51 4.71 -16.99
CA ALA A 243 27.12 3.83 -18.00
C ALA A 243 28.27 2.99 -17.39
N GLY A 244 28.56 3.15 -16.11
CA GLY A 244 29.69 2.50 -15.44
C GLY A 244 31.04 3.13 -15.76
N GLN A 245 31.08 4.37 -16.28
CA GLN A 245 32.31 5.10 -16.55
C GLN A 245 32.69 6.00 -15.38
N LEU A 246 33.99 6.24 -15.20
CA LEU A 246 34.48 7.15 -14.17
C LEU A 246 33.98 8.59 -14.42
N ASP A 247 33.26 9.15 -13.45
CA ASP A 247 32.70 10.51 -13.49
C ASP A 247 33.37 11.40 -12.44
N GLY A 248 34.35 12.18 -12.89
CA GLY A 248 35.19 13.02 -12.03
C GLY A 248 36.50 12.34 -11.64
N ALA A 249 37.32 13.06 -10.87
CA ALA A 249 38.56 12.51 -10.34
C ALA A 249 38.27 11.66 -9.09
N VAL A 250 39.07 10.60 -8.90
CA VAL A 250 39.10 9.86 -7.64
C VAL A 250 39.46 10.82 -6.52
N ALA A 251 38.63 10.86 -5.49
CA ALA A 251 38.81 11.73 -4.34
C ALA A 251 39.39 10.94 -3.15
N GLU A 252 39.92 11.69 -2.18
CA GLU A 252 40.39 11.18 -0.90
C GLU A 252 39.43 11.66 0.19
N ALA A 253 38.93 10.75 1.02
CA ALA A 253 38.05 11.10 2.11
C ALA A 253 38.78 12.01 3.11
N PRO A 254 38.11 13.02 3.67
CA PRO A 254 38.74 14.02 4.52
C PRO A 254 39.03 13.47 5.93
N ALA A 255 40.08 12.68 6.11
CA ALA A 255 40.75 12.39 7.40
C ALA A 255 41.93 11.41 7.23
N ASP A 256 43.08 11.73 7.84
CA ASP A 256 44.30 10.89 7.81
C ASP A 256 44.17 9.54 8.57
N ALA A 257 43.06 9.31 9.28
CA ALA A 257 42.85 8.13 10.15
C ALA A 257 41.43 7.54 10.03
N ALA A 258 40.77 7.72 8.87
CA ALA A 258 39.45 7.15 8.63
C ALA A 258 39.48 5.62 8.75
N SER A 259 38.86 5.11 9.81
CA SER A 259 38.81 3.68 10.13
C SER A 259 37.41 3.12 9.86
N PHE A 260 37.35 1.91 9.33
CA PHE A 260 36.11 1.16 9.07
C PHE A 260 35.08 1.94 8.22
N PRO A 261 35.42 2.30 6.97
CA PRO A 261 34.50 3.02 6.10
C PRO A 261 33.27 2.17 5.75
N THR A 262 32.11 2.80 5.76
CA THR A 262 30.85 2.22 5.30
C THR A 262 30.20 3.14 4.27
N LEU A 263 29.59 2.55 3.26
CA LEU A 263 29.10 3.25 2.08
C LEU A 263 27.64 2.89 1.82
N GLY A 264 26.78 3.91 1.77
CA GLY A 264 25.37 3.75 1.45
C GLY A 264 24.95 4.63 0.28
N ALA A 265 23.92 4.20 -0.46
CA ALA A 265 23.32 4.96 -1.54
C ALA A 265 21.79 4.93 -1.48
N GLY A 266 21.16 5.99 -1.96
CA GLY A 266 19.72 6.11 -2.11
C GLY A 266 19.37 7.04 -3.28
N ALA A 267 18.06 7.25 -3.54
CA ALA A 267 17.62 8.06 -4.67
C ALA A 267 18.11 9.53 -4.64
N ALA A 268 18.47 10.05 -3.46
CA ALA A 268 18.99 11.40 -3.28
C ALA A 268 20.52 11.52 -3.42
N GLY A 269 21.23 10.40 -3.57
CA GLY A 269 22.70 10.35 -3.60
C GLY A 269 23.26 9.33 -2.61
N GLY A 270 24.56 9.43 -2.33
CA GLY A 270 25.27 8.54 -1.40
C GLY A 270 25.74 9.23 -0.13
N ALA A 271 26.25 8.42 0.80
CA ALA A 271 26.99 8.87 1.95
C ALA A 271 28.10 7.86 2.29
N LEU A 272 29.30 8.38 2.56
CA LEU A 272 30.41 7.63 3.13
C LEU A 272 30.51 8.01 4.61
N ALA A 273 30.59 7.03 5.51
CA ALA A 273 30.76 7.26 6.94
C ALA A 273 31.90 6.40 7.49
N TRP A 274 32.65 6.93 8.46
CA TRP A 274 33.80 6.27 9.08
C TRP A 274 33.94 6.72 10.53
N SER A 275 34.85 6.06 11.24
CA SER A 275 35.24 6.45 12.58
C SER A 275 36.57 7.19 12.56
N GLU A 276 36.64 8.30 13.29
CA GLU A 276 37.83 9.15 13.36
C GLU A 276 38.06 9.72 14.75
N ALA A 277 39.30 10.15 15.01
CA ALA A 277 39.63 10.97 16.16
C ALA A 277 39.15 12.41 15.96
N VAL A 278 38.60 13.01 17.01
CA VAL A 278 38.22 14.43 17.00
C VAL A 278 39.50 15.27 16.96
N PRO A 279 39.64 16.21 16.00
CA PRO A 279 40.82 17.05 15.90
C PRO A 279 41.13 17.79 17.21
N GLY A 280 42.37 17.67 17.69
CA GLY A 280 42.85 18.36 18.89
C GLY A 280 42.38 17.77 20.23
N GLY A 281 41.77 16.58 20.22
CA GLY A 281 41.32 15.88 21.41
C GLY A 281 41.66 14.38 21.41
N SER A 282 41.25 13.69 22.47
CA SER A 282 41.30 12.22 22.59
C SER A 282 39.96 11.54 22.27
N ASP A 283 38.91 12.33 22.05
CA ASP A 283 37.57 11.82 21.77
C ASP A 283 37.52 11.23 20.36
N MET A 284 36.67 10.23 20.18
CA MET A 284 36.37 9.63 18.89
C MET A 284 34.98 10.06 18.44
N ARG A 285 34.72 10.05 17.13
CA ARG A 285 33.37 10.29 16.59
C ARG A 285 33.15 9.48 15.32
N VAL A 286 31.88 9.37 14.93
CA VAL A 286 31.53 9.06 13.56
C VAL A 286 31.59 10.35 12.74
N ALA A 287 32.26 10.30 11.61
CA ALA A 287 32.27 11.34 10.61
C ALA A 287 31.82 10.78 9.26
N GLY A 288 31.51 11.66 8.33
CA GLY A 288 31.08 11.26 7.02
C GLY A 288 31.02 12.42 6.04
N VAL A 289 30.81 12.07 4.79
CA VAL A 289 30.65 13.01 3.69
C VAL A 289 29.51 12.58 2.80
N ARG A 290 28.71 13.56 2.36
CA ARG A 290 27.64 13.34 1.39
C ARG A 290 28.26 13.14 0.01
N LEU A 291 27.64 12.30 -0.81
CA LEU A 291 28.11 11.97 -2.15
C LEU A 291 27.06 12.43 -3.18
N PRO A 292 27.24 13.59 -3.80
CA PRO A 292 26.30 14.13 -4.78
C PRO A 292 26.28 13.32 -6.07
N LEU A 293 25.10 13.21 -6.67
CA LEU A 293 24.88 12.52 -7.95
C LEU A 293 25.67 13.12 -9.14
N SER A 294 26.11 14.37 -9.04
CA SER A 294 26.87 15.07 -10.08
C SER A 294 27.69 16.21 -9.47
N GLY A 295 28.63 16.77 -10.25
CA GLY A 295 29.53 17.82 -9.77
C GLY A 295 30.70 17.22 -8.98
N GLU A 296 31.10 17.87 -7.88
CA GLU A 296 32.16 17.32 -7.02
C GLU A 296 31.78 15.94 -6.46
N VAL A 297 32.76 15.05 -6.34
CA VAL A 297 32.55 13.68 -5.79
C VAL A 297 32.22 13.75 -4.30
N LEU A 298 32.88 14.66 -3.58
CA LEU A 298 32.69 14.89 -2.16
C LEU A 298 31.81 16.12 -1.93
N GLY A 299 30.71 15.94 -1.20
CA GLY A 299 29.81 17.00 -0.80
C GLY A 299 30.08 17.52 0.62
N ALA A 300 29.04 18.06 1.25
CA ALA A 300 29.14 18.61 2.60
C ALA A 300 29.45 17.49 3.64
N PRO A 301 30.40 17.73 4.56
CA PRO A 301 30.71 16.78 5.64
C PRO A 301 29.63 16.79 6.72
N PHE A 302 29.54 15.69 7.45
CA PHE A 302 28.68 15.54 8.62
C PHE A 302 29.36 14.71 9.71
N HIS A 303 28.86 14.78 10.94
CA HIS A 303 29.38 13.99 12.05
C HIS A 303 28.33 13.71 13.13
N GLY A 304 28.55 12.61 13.85
CA GLY A 304 27.86 12.26 15.09
C GLY A 304 28.43 13.01 16.30
N ALA A 305 27.86 12.74 17.47
CA ALA A 305 28.37 13.29 18.72
C ALA A 305 29.74 12.68 19.07
N PRO A 306 30.68 13.44 19.66
CA PRO A 306 31.92 12.91 20.20
C PRO A 306 31.69 11.95 21.38
N ALA A 307 32.50 10.90 21.46
CA ALA A 307 32.51 9.92 22.54
C ALA A 307 33.91 9.78 23.16
N PRO A 308 34.03 9.74 24.50
CA PRO A 308 35.32 9.81 25.21
C PRO A 308 36.14 8.52 25.21
N VAL A 309 35.56 7.38 24.84
CA VAL A 309 36.23 6.07 24.92
C VAL A 309 35.73 5.11 23.84
N SER A 310 36.68 4.58 23.05
CA SER A 310 36.55 3.62 21.94
C SER A 310 36.23 4.20 20.57
N MET A 311 36.84 3.58 19.54
CA MET A 311 36.54 3.82 18.13
C MET A 311 35.14 3.27 17.85
N PRO A 312 34.14 4.13 17.53
CA PRO A 312 32.79 3.65 17.35
C PRO A 312 32.73 2.69 16.16
N ALA A 313 31.97 1.61 16.25
CA ALA A 313 31.58 0.83 15.07
C ALA A 313 30.43 1.58 14.40
N VAL A 314 30.60 1.97 13.13
CA VAL A 314 29.60 2.73 12.36
C VAL A 314 28.81 1.79 11.45
N ALA A 315 27.49 1.95 11.45
CA ALA A 315 26.60 1.26 10.53
C ALA A 315 26.66 1.90 9.14
N THR A 316 26.39 1.10 8.09
CA THR A 316 26.13 1.64 6.75
C THR A 316 25.08 2.75 6.79
N PRO A 317 25.38 3.95 6.26
CA PRO A 317 24.47 5.09 6.36
C PRO A 317 23.21 4.87 5.51
N ALA A 318 22.06 5.23 6.05
CA ALA A 318 20.78 5.18 5.35
C ALA A 318 20.41 6.57 4.80
N ILE A 319 20.14 6.66 3.49
CA ILE A 319 19.82 7.92 2.80
C ILE A 319 18.33 7.92 2.42
N ALA A 320 17.57 8.83 3.02
CA ALA A 320 16.16 9.03 2.71
C ALA A 320 15.96 9.78 1.38
N PRO A 321 14.79 9.67 0.73
CA PRO A 321 14.50 10.35 -0.54
C PRO A 321 14.60 11.88 -0.49
N ASP A 322 14.45 12.48 0.70
CA ASP A 322 14.61 13.91 0.93
C ASP A 322 16.09 14.35 1.08
N GLY A 323 17.03 13.40 1.06
CA GLY A 323 18.45 13.60 1.28
C GLY A 323 18.87 13.59 2.75
N THR A 324 17.97 13.28 3.69
CA THR A 324 18.33 13.08 5.10
C THR A 324 19.24 11.85 5.22
N VAL A 325 20.40 12.02 5.86
CA VAL A 325 21.35 10.93 6.15
C VAL A 325 21.13 10.47 7.57
N THR A 326 20.91 9.18 7.77
CA THR A 326 20.84 8.57 9.09
C THR A 326 22.06 7.71 9.30
N ILE A 327 22.80 8.00 10.38
CA ILE A 327 23.95 7.21 10.83
C ILE A 327 23.64 6.58 12.17
N ALA A 328 24.22 5.41 12.42
CA ALA A 328 24.15 4.76 13.71
C ALA A 328 25.50 4.21 14.12
N TRP A 329 25.77 4.20 15.41
CA TRP A 329 27.05 3.73 15.95
C TRP A 329 26.92 3.21 17.36
N THR A 330 27.95 2.49 17.82
CA THR A 330 28.04 2.01 19.19
C THR A 330 29.03 2.86 19.98
N GLU A 331 28.61 3.35 21.15
CA GLU A 331 29.50 3.99 22.13
C GLU A 331 29.70 3.08 23.33
N ALA A 332 30.95 2.79 23.69
CA ALA A 332 31.29 2.11 24.92
C ALA A 332 31.48 3.12 26.06
N THR A 333 30.96 2.83 27.26
CA THR A 333 31.11 3.70 28.43
C THR A 333 32.32 3.34 29.31
N SER A 334 32.99 2.21 29.03
CA SER A 334 34.23 1.79 29.70
C SER A 334 35.05 0.84 28.85
N SER A 335 36.38 0.88 28.98
CA SER A 335 37.31 -0.12 28.42
C SER A 335 37.46 -1.36 29.33
N THR A 336 36.99 -1.28 30.58
CA THR A 336 37.02 -2.38 31.55
C THR A 336 35.67 -3.08 31.66
N PRO A 337 35.61 -4.42 31.61
CA PRO A 337 34.39 -5.19 31.82
C PRO A 337 33.73 -4.92 33.19
N PRO A 338 32.39 -4.92 33.28
CA PRO A 338 31.46 -5.09 32.17
C PRO A 338 31.41 -3.82 31.30
N ILE A 339 31.67 -3.97 30.00
CA ILE A 339 31.52 -2.90 29.02
C ILE A 339 30.03 -2.65 28.89
N SER A 340 29.57 -1.45 29.23
CA SER A 340 28.24 -1.00 28.83
C SER A 340 28.39 -0.29 27.50
N ALA A 341 27.61 -0.71 26.50
CA ALA A 341 27.61 -0.11 25.18
C ALA A 341 26.21 0.38 24.82
N THR A 342 26.12 1.54 24.20
CA THR A 342 24.85 2.10 23.73
C THR A 342 24.92 2.28 22.22
N ALA A 343 23.98 1.66 21.51
CA ALA A 343 23.75 1.96 20.11
C ALA A 343 22.99 3.29 19.99
N ILE A 344 23.53 4.23 19.23
CA ILE A 344 23.03 5.58 19.01
C ILE A 344 22.71 5.76 17.54
N VAL A 345 21.66 6.51 17.24
CA VAL A 345 21.31 6.92 15.88
C VAL A 345 21.23 8.45 15.82
N SER A 346 21.64 9.03 14.70
CA SER A 346 21.49 10.45 14.40
C SER A 346 20.94 10.65 13.01
N ARG A 347 19.96 11.53 12.88
CA ARG A 347 19.34 11.91 11.60
C ARG A 347 19.77 13.32 11.22
N ILE A 348 20.46 13.43 10.10
CA ILE A 348 21.15 14.65 9.68
C ILE A 348 20.47 15.16 8.41
N ALA A 349 19.73 16.26 8.57
CA ALA A 349 18.99 16.90 7.48
C ALA A 349 19.93 17.33 6.33
N PRO A 350 19.44 17.45 5.09
CA PRO A 350 20.22 17.94 3.96
C PRO A 350 20.93 19.26 4.28
N GLY A 351 22.23 19.32 4.00
CA GLY A 351 23.07 20.51 4.26
C GLY A 351 23.44 20.76 5.72
N ALA A 352 22.89 20.01 6.69
CA ALA A 352 23.32 20.06 8.07
C ALA A 352 24.59 19.20 8.29
N ALA A 353 25.48 19.68 9.17
CA ALA A 353 26.67 18.94 9.59
C ALA A 353 26.40 17.97 10.76
N THR A 354 25.35 18.22 11.55
CA THR A 354 24.98 17.41 12.71
C THR A 354 23.47 17.24 12.82
N GLY A 355 23.04 16.25 13.58
CA GLY A 355 21.64 15.94 13.86
C GLY A 355 21.45 15.48 15.31
N PRO A 356 20.20 15.42 15.79
CA PRO A 356 19.90 14.92 17.13
C PRO A 356 20.34 13.45 17.26
N ALA A 357 21.20 13.18 18.25
CA ALA A 357 21.64 11.84 18.61
C ALA A 357 20.67 11.24 19.65
N GLN A 358 20.22 10.01 19.41
CA GLN A 358 19.23 9.33 20.25
C GLN A 358 19.63 7.86 20.47
N PRO A 359 19.53 7.32 21.69
CA PRO A 359 19.83 5.91 21.95
C PRO A 359 18.73 5.00 21.36
N LEU A 360 19.13 3.99 20.59
CA LEU A 360 18.22 2.99 20.00
C LEU A 360 17.43 2.19 21.06
N PRO A 361 18.07 1.61 22.10
CA PRO A 361 17.33 1.00 23.21
C PRO A 361 16.78 2.06 24.17
N THR A 362 15.62 1.79 24.78
CA THR A 362 15.14 2.53 25.95
C THR A 362 15.93 2.12 27.20
N ALA A 363 17.21 2.47 27.27
CA ALA A 363 18.09 2.46 28.43
C ALA A 363 17.80 1.39 29.53
N GLU A 364 17.78 0.10 29.17
CA GLU A 364 17.78 -0.95 30.20
C GLU A 364 19.16 -1.00 30.87
N PRO A 365 19.28 -0.80 32.19
CA PRO A 365 20.57 -0.80 32.86
C PRO A 365 21.26 -2.17 32.79
N GLY A 366 22.49 -2.21 32.28
CA GLY A 366 23.34 -3.41 32.28
C GLY A 366 23.23 -4.31 31.04
N VAL A 367 22.54 -3.85 29.99
CA VAL A 367 22.45 -4.54 28.69
C VAL A 367 23.20 -3.72 27.65
N ALA A 368 24.27 -4.29 27.08
CA ALA A 368 25.04 -3.62 26.04
C ALA A 368 24.32 -3.74 24.70
N ALA A 369 23.90 -2.62 24.12
CA ALA A 369 23.41 -2.56 22.76
C ALA A 369 24.57 -2.29 21.81
N VAL A 370 24.80 -3.19 20.86
CA VAL A 370 25.97 -3.17 19.98
C VAL A 370 25.56 -3.42 18.53
N ALA A 371 26.44 -3.02 17.61
CA ALA A 371 26.33 -3.30 16.19
C ALA A 371 24.99 -2.88 15.58
N PRO A 372 24.66 -1.59 15.60
CA PRO A 372 23.49 -1.11 14.91
C PRO A 372 23.64 -1.32 13.40
N LEU A 373 22.54 -1.61 12.74
CA LEU A 373 22.43 -1.65 11.28
C LEU A 373 21.19 -0.88 10.84
N LEU A 374 21.23 -0.32 9.64
CA LEU A 374 20.19 0.57 9.13
C LEU A 374 19.73 0.16 7.73
N ALA A 375 18.42 0.28 7.50
CA ALA A 375 17.85 0.19 6.15
C ALA A 375 16.91 1.38 5.89
N ALA A 376 17.14 2.11 4.81
CA ALA A 376 16.31 3.26 4.44
C ALA A 376 14.95 2.80 3.90
N MET A 377 13.86 3.36 4.45
CA MET A 377 12.51 3.11 3.95
C MET A 377 12.08 4.18 2.91
N PRO A 378 11.22 3.82 1.94
CA PRO A 378 10.79 4.77 0.89
C PRO A 378 9.93 5.93 1.40
N ASP A 379 9.31 5.77 2.57
CA ASP A 379 8.59 6.86 3.24
C ASP A 379 9.50 7.87 3.94
N GLY A 380 10.82 7.69 3.80
CA GLY A 380 11.86 8.50 4.43
C GLY A 380 12.13 8.11 5.89
N GLY A 381 11.55 7.02 6.39
CA GLY A 381 11.93 6.40 7.66
C GLY A 381 13.19 5.54 7.53
N VAL A 382 13.60 4.94 8.64
CA VAL A 382 14.72 3.98 8.71
C VAL A 382 14.34 2.81 9.61
N LEU A 383 14.60 1.57 9.18
CA LEU A 383 14.62 0.43 10.07
C LEU A 383 15.98 0.38 10.75
N ALA A 384 16.01 0.35 12.07
CA ALA A 384 17.22 0.15 12.84
C ALA A 384 17.18 -1.19 13.55
N THR A 385 18.25 -1.97 13.46
CA THR A 385 18.42 -3.23 14.18
C THR A 385 19.68 -3.21 15.03
N TRP A 386 19.70 -3.90 16.16
CA TRP A 386 20.87 -3.99 17.04
C TRP A 386 20.83 -5.25 17.88
N LEU A 387 22.01 -5.69 18.32
CA LEU A 387 22.13 -6.80 19.27
C LEU A 387 22.15 -6.29 20.71
N GLN A 388 21.64 -7.11 21.63
CA GLN A 388 21.77 -6.88 23.07
C GLN A 388 22.55 -8.00 23.75
N GLN A 389 23.72 -7.70 24.29
CA GLN A 389 24.53 -8.68 25.02
C GLN A 389 24.11 -8.76 26.50
N GLN A 390 23.63 -9.93 26.92
CA GLN A 390 23.14 -10.21 28.28
C GLN A 390 24.20 -10.92 29.12
N ARG A 391 25.12 -10.16 29.76
CA ARG A 391 26.23 -10.65 30.62
C ARG A 391 27.19 -11.66 29.94
N PRO A 392 28.45 -11.78 30.38
CA PRO A 392 29.38 -12.77 29.83
C PRO A 392 29.05 -14.15 30.40
N SER A 393 28.09 -14.86 29.80
CA SER A 393 27.84 -16.28 30.06
C SER A 393 28.34 -17.11 28.89
N VAL A 394 28.87 -18.30 29.17
CA VAL A 394 29.58 -19.21 28.24
C VAL A 394 28.73 -19.71 27.04
N ALA A 395 27.42 -19.38 27.00
CA ALA A 395 26.56 -19.56 25.84
C ALA A 395 26.07 -18.19 25.35
N LEU A 396 26.63 -17.70 24.24
CA LEU A 396 26.28 -16.42 23.63
C LEU A 396 25.02 -16.57 22.76
N THR A 397 23.88 -16.74 23.40
CA THR A 397 22.62 -16.36 22.76
C THR A 397 22.50 -14.85 22.87
N VAL A 398 22.58 -14.13 21.76
CA VAL A 398 22.47 -12.66 21.73
C VAL A 398 21.13 -12.28 21.10
N PRO A 399 20.18 -11.75 21.89
CA PRO A 399 18.93 -11.22 21.37
C PRO A 399 19.13 -10.14 20.31
N LEU A 400 18.36 -10.24 19.23
CA LEU A 400 18.30 -9.26 18.17
C LEU A 400 17.02 -8.44 18.31
N PHE A 401 17.19 -7.13 18.17
CA PHE A 401 16.11 -6.17 18.28
C PHE A 401 16.03 -5.32 17.04
N ALA A 402 14.82 -4.83 16.78
CA ALA A 402 14.54 -3.91 15.71
C ALA A 402 13.54 -2.85 16.15
N ARG A 403 13.60 -1.70 15.48
CA ARG A 403 12.54 -0.70 15.54
C ARG A 403 12.52 0.15 14.28
N ARG A 404 11.34 0.64 13.94
CA ARG A 404 11.15 1.66 12.90
C ARG A 404 11.41 3.05 13.47
N ILE A 405 12.11 3.88 12.71
CA ILE A 405 12.31 5.31 12.95
C ILE A 405 11.54 6.03 11.84
N ALA A 406 10.47 6.73 12.19
CA ALA A 406 9.64 7.45 11.22
C ALA A 406 10.44 8.60 10.58
N SER A 407 9.97 9.10 9.43
CA SER A 407 10.61 10.17 8.67
C SER A 407 10.75 11.49 9.44
N ASN A 408 9.96 11.72 10.49
CA ASN A 408 10.11 12.85 11.41
C ASN A 408 11.08 12.58 12.59
N GLY A 409 11.74 11.41 12.63
CA GLY A 409 12.64 10.99 13.70
C GLY A 409 11.96 10.34 14.91
N THR A 410 10.64 10.19 14.90
CA THR A 410 9.92 9.52 16.00
C THR A 410 10.21 8.02 15.98
N PHE A 411 10.54 7.46 17.14
CA PHE A 411 10.79 6.04 17.25
C PHE A 411 9.50 5.24 17.46
N GLY A 412 9.29 4.21 16.62
CA GLY A 412 8.30 3.16 16.81
C GLY A 412 8.67 2.19 17.95
N PRO A 413 7.82 1.20 18.25
CA PRO A 413 8.07 0.24 19.34
C PRO A 413 9.38 -0.55 19.12
N VAL A 414 10.00 -0.97 20.23
CA VAL A 414 11.11 -1.93 20.19
C VAL A 414 10.53 -3.34 20.10
N THR A 415 11.00 -4.13 19.14
CA THR A 415 10.58 -5.53 19.00
C THR A 415 11.78 -6.46 19.06
N ALA A 416 11.66 -7.54 19.85
CA ALA A 416 12.59 -8.65 19.79
C ALA A 416 12.27 -9.50 18.56
N THR A 417 13.22 -9.63 17.64
CA THR A 417 13.03 -10.34 16.36
C THR A 417 13.58 -11.77 16.40
N GLY A 418 14.27 -12.13 17.47
CA GLY A 418 14.79 -13.47 17.70
C GLY A 418 16.03 -13.45 18.58
N ALA A 419 16.69 -14.60 18.66
CA ALA A 419 17.94 -14.74 19.38
C ALA A 419 18.94 -15.52 18.52
N SER A 420 20.13 -14.98 18.34
CA SER A 420 21.20 -15.63 17.57
C SER A 420 22.09 -16.43 18.53
N ALA A 421 22.37 -17.69 18.22
CA ALA A 421 23.41 -18.45 18.90
C ALA A 421 24.72 -18.25 18.13
N PHE A 422 25.74 -17.71 18.80
CA PHE A 422 27.08 -17.55 18.24
C PHE A 422 28.07 -18.52 18.91
N GLY A 423 28.83 -19.25 18.09
CA GLY A 423 29.94 -20.10 18.53
C GLY A 423 31.15 -19.32 19.05
N LEU A 424 32.03 -19.99 19.82
CA LEU A 424 33.14 -19.39 20.58
C LEU A 424 34.43 -19.10 19.76
N GLY A 425 34.37 -18.78 18.46
CA GLY A 425 35.59 -18.61 17.65
C GLY A 425 35.51 -17.61 16.50
N GLY A 426 36.30 -16.53 16.58
CA GLY A 426 36.61 -15.61 15.48
C GLY A 426 36.21 -14.14 15.70
N PRO A 427 36.87 -13.16 15.01
CA PRO A 427 36.42 -11.77 15.01
C PRO A 427 35.02 -11.66 14.40
N PHE A 428 34.11 -11.02 15.13
CA PHE A 428 32.69 -10.91 14.76
C PHE A 428 32.49 -9.90 13.63
N ASP A 429 32.21 -10.37 12.41
CA ASP A 429 31.75 -9.52 11.30
C ASP A 429 30.21 -9.54 11.21
N ILE A 430 29.57 -8.82 12.12
CA ILE A 430 28.11 -8.81 12.31
C ILE A 430 27.33 -8.33 11.09
N ASP A 431 27.92 -7.48 10.26
CA ASP A 431 27.32 -6.96 9.03
C ASP A 431 27.01 -8.10 8.05
N ARG A 432 27.74 -9.23 8.14
CA ARG A 432 27.47 -10.46 7.37
C ARG A 432 26.39 -11.35 7.98
N TYR A 433 26.18 -11.29 9.29
CA TYR A 433 25.29 -12.22 10.01
C TYR A 433 23.89 -11.67 10.28
N VAL A 434 23.74 -10.35 10.22
CA VAL A 434 22.47 -9.64 10.35
C VAL A 434 22.33 -8.70 9.17
N LEU A 435 21.34 -8.93 8.31
CA LEU A 435 21.17 -8.17 7.07
C LEU A 435 19.77 -7.57 7.04
N PRO A 436 19.58 -6.34 7.56
CA PRO A 436 18.30 -5.66 7.47
C PRO A 436 18.14 -5.03 6.10
N PHE A 437 16.96 -5.17 5.52
CA PHE A 437 16.58 -4.42 4.33
C PHE A 437 15.12 -4.01 4.41
N ALA A 438 14.84 -2.81 3.92
CA ALA A 438 13.51 -2.21 3.98
C ALA A 438 12.77 -2.43 2.66
N HIS A 439 11.51 -2.82 2.78
CA HIS A 439 10.59 -3.02 1.67
C HIS A 439 9.85 -1.71 1.34
N ALA A 440 9.36 -1.64 0.12
CA ALA A 440 8.72 -0.49 -0.48
C ALA A 440 7.32 -0.26 0.12
N ASP A 441 6.71 -1.33 0.59
CA ASP A 441 5.48 -1.32 1.36
C ASP A 441 5.73 -1.10 2.87
N GLY A 442 6.88 -0.53 3.25
CA GLY A 442 7.20 -0.25 4.64
C GLY A 442 7.49 -1.49 5.49
N GLY A 443 7.50 -2.68 4.89
CA GLY A 443 8.01 -3.87 5.56
C GLY A 443 9.53 -3.89 5.66
N ALA A 444 10.08 -4.94 6.25
CA ALA A 444 11.53 -5.16 6.23
C ALA A 444 11.88 -6.62 6.49
N LEU A 445 12.86 -7.17 5.78
CA LEU A 445 13.42 -8.46 6.16
C LEU A 445 14.63 -8.27 7.07
N LEU A 446 14.77 -9.22 7.98
CA LEU A 446 15.95 -9.41 8.79
C LEU A 446 16.42 -10.85 8.61
N GLY A 447 17.53 -11.04 7.93
CA GLY A 447 18.23 -12.31 7.89
C GLY A 447 19.11 -12.46 9.13
N VAL A 448 19.03 -13.61 9.79
CA VAL A 448 19.87 -13.99 10.92
C VAL A 448 20.56 -15.30 10.62
N LEU A 449 21.89 -15.26 10.62
CA LEU A 449 22.73 -16.44 10.50
C LEU A 449 23.10 -16.95 11.90
N GLN A 450 22.84 -18.24 12.15
CA GLN A 450 23.30 -18.91 13.38
C GLN A 450 24.50 -19.80 13.06
N GLN A 451 25.55 -19.73 13.88
CA GLN A 451 26.74 -20.57 13.77
C GLN A 451 26.97 -21.34 15.07
N PHE A 452 27.07 -22.66 14.97
CA PHE A 452 27.66 -23.49 16.02
C PHE A 452 28.49 -24.63 15.42
N ILE A 453 27.94 -25.37 14.45
CA ILE A 453 28.60 -26.42 13.63
C ILE A 453 27.99 -26.46 12.20
N ALA A 454 26.94 -25.67 11.94
CA ALA A 454 26.18 -25.57 10.69
C ALA A 454 25.64 -24.14 10.55
N PHE A 455 25.40 -23.68 9.32
CA PHE A 455 24.66 -22.44 9.06
C PHE A 455 23.16 -22.72 8.98
N SER A 456 22.37 -21.91 9.69
CA SER A 456 20.93 -21.84 9.45
C SER A 456 20.52 -20.38 9.29
N LEU A 457 19.74 -20.10 8.24
CA LEU A 457 19.19 -18.78 7.97
C LEU A 457 17.76 -18.69 8.53
N SER A 458 17.56 -17.84 9.52
CA SER A 458 16.22 -17.45 9.97
C SER A 458 15.92 -16.07 9.42
N THR A 459 14.79 -15.92 8.74
CA THR A 459 14.35 -14.60 8.26
C THR A 459 13.08 -14.14 8.98
N ARG A 460 12.94 -12.83 9.15
CA ARG A 460 11.77 -12.20 9.78
C ARG A 460 11.32 -11.04 8.92
N VAL A 461 10.01 -10.90 8.70
CA VAL A 461 9.44 -9.76 7.98
C VAL A 461 8.70 -8.85 8.96
N LEU A 462 9.03 -7.56 8.97
CA LEU A 462 8.21 -6.53 9.58
C LEU A 462 7.08 -6.18 8.61
N ASP A 463 5.86 -6.11 9.10
CA ASP A 463 4.71 -5.63 8.36
C ASP A 463 4.16 -4.36 9.02
N ALA A 464 4.50 -3.21 8.44
CA ALA A 464 4.24 -1.89 9.02
C ALA A 464 3.19 -1.08 8.24
N THR A 465 2.62 -1.62 7.17
CA THR A 465 1.57 -0.95 6.39
C THR A 465 0.33 -1.81 6.28
N GLY A 466 -0.83 -1.15 6.12
CA GLY A 466 -2.08 -1.85 5.92
C GLY A 466 -2.23 -2.44 4.52
N PRO A 467 -3.19 -3.36 4.33
CA PRO A 467 -3.42 -4.01 3.05
C PRO A 467 -3.53 -3.04 1.88
N LYS A 468 -3.02 -3.45 0.71
CA LYS A 468 -3.35 -2.76 -0.54
C LYS A 468 -4.83 -2.99 -0.86
N LEU A 469 -5.60 -1.91 -0.87
CA LEU A 469 -7.06 -1.95 -0.99
C LEU A 469 -7.56 -1.24 -2.24
N THR A 470 -8.46 -1.88 -2.99
CA THR A 470 -9.19 -1.28 -4.11
C THR A 470 -10.69 -1.53 -3.98
N ALA A 471 -11.49 -0.58 -4.45
CA ALA A 471 -12.95 -0.60 -4.31
C ALA A 471 -13.66 -0.13 -5.60
N SER A 472 -14.64 -0.89 -6.05
CA SER A 472 -15.68 -0.46 -6.99
C SER A 472 -16.94 -0.15 -6.22
N THR A 473 -17.43 1.08 -6.36
CA THR A 473 -18.62 1.57 -5.66
C THR A 473 -19.45 2.39 -6.66
N PRO A 474 -20.77 2.25 -6.65
CA PRO A 474 -21.63 3.01 -7.54
C PRO A 474 -21.75 4.44 -7.04
N ALA A 475 -21.58 5.44 -7.90
CA ALA A 475 -21.79 6.85 -7.52
C ALA A 475 -23.27 7.13 -7.16
N THR A 476 -24.18 6.38 -7.78
CA THR A 476 -25.63 6.51 -7.57
C THR A 476 -26.31 5.16 -7.48
N ALA A 477 -27.35 5.06 -6.66
CA ALA A 477 -28.21 3.89 -6.55
C ALA A 477 -29.70 4.30 -6.51
N THR A 478 -30.61 3.34 -6.57
CA THR A 478 -32.05 3.58 -6.44
C THR A 478 -32.58 2.84 -5.21
N ALA A 479 -33.36 3.52 -4.38
CA ALA A 479 -33.92 2.90 -3.17
C ALA A 479 -34.74 1.66 -3.55
N GLY A 480 -34.50 0.54 -2.87
CA GLY A 480 -35.15 -0.75 -3.13
C GLY A 480 -34.58 -1.55 -4.31
N ALA A 481 -33.54 -1.06 -5.00
CA ALA A 481 -32.82 -1.80 -6.03
C ALA A 481 -31.42 -2.22 -5.53
N PRO A 482 -30.89 -3.39 -5.95
CA PRO A 482 -29.53 -3.80 -5.64
C PRO A 482 -28.51 -2.89 -6.30
N ALA A 483 -27.52 -2.46 -5.53
CA ALA A 483 -26.37 -1.68 -5.96
C ALA A 483 -25.10 -2.52 -5.78
N PRO A 484 -24.31 -2.75 -6.84
CA PRO A 484 -23.15 -3.64 -6.77
C PRO A 484 -21.95 -2.94 -6.15
N PHE A 485 -21.32 -3.60 -5.18
CA PHE A 485 -20.06 -3.22 -4.54
C PHE A 485 -19.05 -4.35 -4.70
N SER A 486 -17.80 -4.02 -5.03
CA SER A 486 -16.72 -5.00 -5.05
C SER A 486 -15.43 -4.44 -4.46
N ALA A 487 -14.73 -5.27 -3.69
CA ALA A 487 -13.44 -4.97 -3.08
C ALA A 487 -12.40 -5.99 -3.55
N SER A 488 -11.16 -5.54 -3.66
CA SER A 488 -9.99 -6.42 -3.70
C SER A 488 -8.98 -5.89 -2.70
N ALA A 489 -8.57 -6.75 -1.77
CA ALA A 489 -7.56 -6.47 -0.78
C ALA A 489 -6.46 -7.53 -0.89
N SER A 490 -5.20 -7.11 -0.81
CA SER A 490 -4.05 -8.00 -0.84
C SER A 490 -3.03 -7.53 0.17
N ASP A 491 -2.47 -8.47 0.92
CA ASP A 491 -1.42 -8.26 1.91
C ASP A 491 -0.60 -9.54 2.08
N ARG A 492 0.66 -9.41 2.53
CA ARG A 492 1.56 -10.55 2.78
C ARG A 492 1.07 -11.49 3.88
N THR A 493 0.32 -10.98 4.86
CA THR A 493 -0.29 -11.79 5.93
C THR A 493 -1.73 -12.21 5.60
N GLY A 494 -2.18 -11.91 4.38
CA GLY A 494 -3.58 -12.01 3.97
C GLY A 494 -4.41 -10.85 4.50
N ALA A 495 -5.51 -10.53 3.81
CA ALA A 495 -6.37 -9.41 4.16
C ALA A 495 -7.84 -9.81 4.22
N SER A 496 -8.54 -9.30 5.23
CA SER A 496 -9.99 -9.38 5.36
C SER A 496 -10.62 -8.02 5.07
N VAL A 497 -11.86 -7.99 4.57
CA VAL A 497 -12.57 -6.74 4.26
C VAL A 497 -13.83 -6.58 5.09
N TRP A 498 -14.19 -5.33 5.37
CA TRP A 498 -15.43 -4.91 6.01
C TRP A 498 -16.01 -3.70 5.29
N TRP A 499 -17.21 -3.87 4.75
CA TRP A 499 -18.04 -2.78 4.25
C TRP A 499 -18.93 -2.25 5.36
N ASP A 500 -18.97 -0.93 5.51
CA ASP A 500 -20.03 -0.16 6.16
C ASP A 500 -20.73 0.65 5.07
N PHE A 501 -22.01 0.39 4.84
CA PHE A 501 -22.76 1.04 3.76
C PHE A 501 -23.31 2.42 4.14
N GLY A 502 -23.10 2.87 5.38
CA GLY A 502 -23.55 4.17 5.91
C GLY A 502 -25.03 4.21 6.30
N ASP A 503 -25.71 3.06 6.30
CA ASP A 503 -27.12 2.89 6.65
C ASP A 503 -27.33 1.91 7.82
N ASP A 504 -26.34 1.84 8.71
CA ASP A 504 -26.24 0.91 9.85
C ASP A 504 -26.11 -0.57 9.44
N SER A 505 -25.83 -0.85 8.17
CA SER A 505 -25.55 -2.20 7.67
C SER A 505 -24.12 -2.35 7.18
N GLY A 506 -23.63 -3.60 7.16
CA GLY A 506 -22.28 -3.90 6.72
C GLY A 506 -22.11 -5.35 6.25
N SER A 507 -20.95 -5.65 5.66
CA SER A 507 -20.66 -6.96 5.08
C SER A 507 -19.16 -7.28 5.06
N ARG A 508 -18.82 -8.55 5.28
CA ARG A 508 -17.44 -9.07 5.14
C ARG A 508 -17.12 -9.66 3.76
N ARG A 509 -18.08 -9.65 2.83
CA ARG A 509 -17.91 -10.24 1.50
C ARG A 509 -17.21 -9.24 0.57
N ALA A 510 -16.28 -9.73 -0.24
CA ALA A 510 -15.60 -8.92 -1.25
C ALA A 510 -16.57 -8.35 -2.29
N ALA A 511 -17.59 -9.12 -2.72
CA ALA A 511 -18.64 -8.67 -3.62
C ALA A 511 -20.02 -8.70 -2.93
N VAL A 512 -20.75 -7.60 -3.00
CA VAL A 512 -22.06 -7.42 -2.34
C VAL A 512 -23.01 -6.64 -3.25
N ASP A 513 -24.24 -7.13 -3.40
CA ASP A 513 -25.36 -6.36 -3.95
C ASP A 513 -26.17 -5.77 -2.79
N HIS A 514 -25.84 -4.54 -2.39
CA HIS A 514 -26.49 -3.88 -1.25
C HIS A 514 -27.77 -3.17 -1.67
N VAL A 515 -28.81 -3.18 -0.81
CA VAL A 515 -30.10 -2.55 -1.09
C VAL A 515 -30.40 -1.47 -0.07
N TYR A 516 -30.30 -0.21 -0.50
CA TYR A 516 -30.70 0.94 0.31
C TYR A 516 -32.22 1.05 0.36
N THR A 517 -32.81 1.11 1.56
CA THR A 517 -34.27 1.18 1.72
C THR A 517 -34.84 2.59 1.58
N ARG A 518 -34.00 3.62 1.73
CA ARG A 518 -34.41 5.03 1.69
C ARG A 518 -33.54 5.82 0.72
N ALA A 519 -34.11 6.86 0.15
CA ALA A 519 -33.35 7.84 -0.60
C ALA A 519 -32.51 8.69 0.35
N GLY A 520 -31.31 9.07 -0.07
CA GLY A 520 -30.35 9.79 0.75
C GLY A 520 -28.94 9.72 0.19
N THR A 521 -28.01 10.43 0.80
CA THR A 521 -26.59 10.28 0.52
C THR A 521 -25.96 9.48 1.65
N TYR A 522 -25.35 8.36 1.30
CA TYR A 522 -24.72 7.46 2.23
C TYR A 522 -23.20 7.53 2.08
N THR A 523 -22.49 7.59 3.21
CA THR A 523 -21.03 7.52 3.25
C THR A 523 -20.65 6.06 3.43
N VAL A 524 -20.20 5.42 2.36
CA VAL A 524 -19.75 4.03 2.36
C VAL A 524 -18.28 4.00 2.73
N THR A 525 -17.94 3.18 3.71
CA THR A 525 -16.58 2.97 4.19
C THR A 525 -16.21 1.50 3.97
N LEU A 526 -15.11 1.25 3.27
CA LEU A 526 -14.50 -0.07 3.15
C LEU A 526 -13.21 -0.05 3.96
N THR A 527 -13.11 -0.96 4.92
CA THR A 527 -11.89 -1.18 5.69
C THR A 527 -11.34 -2.56 5.35
N ALA A 528 -10.05 -2.65 5.09
CA ALA A 528 -9.33 -3.91 5.01
C ALA A 528 -8.37 -4.02 6.17
N THR A 529 -8.34 -5.18 6.83
CA THR A 529 -7.46 -5.48 7.97
C THR A 529 -6.62 -6.70 7.61
N ASP A 530 -5.31 -6.62 7.80
CA ASP A 530 -4.39 -7.72 7.57
C ASP A 530 -4.32 -8.71 8.77
N GLY A 531 -3.41 -9.68 8.71
CA GLY A 531 -3.19 -10.68 9.76
C GLY A 531 -2.48 -10.16 11.01
N VAL A 532 -1.79 -9.01 10.95
CA VAL A 532 -1.11 -8.37 12.10
C VAL A 532 -1.91 -7.22 12.72
N GLY A 533 -3.02 -6.83 12.09
CA GLY A 533 -3.95 -5.82 12.55
C GLY A 533 -3.78 -4.44 11.92
N ASN A 534 -2.94 -4.27 10.89
CA ASN A 534 -2.88 -3.04 10.13
C ASN A 534 -4.16 -2.84 9.31
N GLU A 535 -4.55 -1.58 9.10
CA GLU A 535 -5.81 -1.24 8.45
C GLU A 535 -5.63 -0.23 7.32
N THR A 536 -6.28 -0.49 6.20
CA THR A 536 -6.44 0.46 5.10
C THR A 536 -7.92 0.75 4.88
N THR A 537 -8.31 2.02 4.80
CA THR A 537 -9.71 2.42 4.65
C THR A 537 -9.94 3.29 3.41
N ILE A 538 -11.01 3.00 2.65
CA ILE A 538 -11.53 3.81 1.55
C ILE A 538 -12.93 4.30 1.90
N THR A 539 -13.16 5.61 1.77
CA THR A 539 -14.49 6.21 1.96
C THR A 539 -15.02 6.83 0.67
N ARG A 540 -16.28 6.53 0.31
CA ARG A 540 -16.96 7.07 -0.88
C ARG A 540 -18.40 7.42 -0.60
N ARG A 541 -18.96 8.36 -1.36
CA ARG A 541 -20.38 8.75 -1.25
C ARG A 541 -21.21 8.05 -2.31
N VAL A 542 -22.36 7.53 -1.90
CA VAL A 542 -23.37 6.94 -2.79
C VAL A 542 -24.66 7.76 -2.65
N THR A 543 -25.14 8.33 -3.76
CA THR A 543 -26.41 9.06 -3.77
C THR A 543 -27.53 8.12 -4.20
N VAL A 544 -28.43 7.83 -3.28
CA VAL A 544 -29.59 6.96 -3.49
C VAL A 544 -30.80 7.82 -3.86
N ALA A 545 -31.26 7.69 -5.09
CA ALA A 545 -32.50 8.31 -5.54
C ALA A 545 -33.72 7.53 -5.01
N ALA A 546 -34.83 8.22 -4.78
CA ALA A 546 -36.08 7.55 -4.48
C ALA A 546 -36.49 6.65 -5.65
N ALA A 547 -37.03 5.47 -5.35
CA ALA A 547 -37.68 4.65 -6.37
C ALA A 547 -38.72 5.50 -7.10
N ALA A 548 -38.66 5.54 -8.43
CA ALA A 548 -39.75 6.10 -9.21
C ALA A 548 -41.01 5.28 -8.88
N GLY A 549 -41.94 5.87 -8.12
CA GLY A 549 -43.23 5.25 -7.85
C GLY A 549 -43.91 4.88 -9.18
N PRO A 550 -44.85 3.91 -9.19
CA PRO A 550 -45.47 3.46 -10.43
C PRO A 550 -45.99 4.67 -11.22
N SER A 551 -45.36 4.92 -12.38
CA SER A 551 -45.75 5.98 -13.28
C SER A 551 -47.23 5.78 -13.63
N ARG A 552 -48.09 6.65 -13.10
CA ARG A 552 -49.46 6.77 -13.59
C ARG A 552 -49.36 7.36 -14.98
N THR A 553 -49.21 6.49 -15.98
CA THR A 553 -49.36 6.85 -17.38
C THR A 553 -50.65 7.67 -17.57
N PRO A 554 -50.61 8.87 -18.17
CA PRO A 554 -51.82 9.60 -18.50
C PRO A 554 -52.57 8.78 -19.57
N ARG A 555 -53.67 8.14 -19.16
CA ARG A 555 -54.59 7.48 -20.09
C ARG A 555 -55.05 8.49 -21.13
N ALA A 556 -54.92 8.13 -22.42
CA ALA A 556 -55.39 8.91 -23.56
C ALA A 556 -56.75 9.59 -23.28
N GLY A 557 -56.82 10.90 -23.47
CA GLY A 557 -57.98 11.72 -23.12
C GLY A 557 -59.24 11.24 -23.86
N ARG A 558 -60.30 10.92 -23.10
CA ARG A 558 -61.62 10.58 -23.66
C ARG A 558 -62.11 11.66 -24.62
N ALA A 559 -62.62 11.27 -25.79
CA ALA A 559 -63.26 12.19 -26.73
C ALA A 559 -64.59 12.72 -26.16
N ALA A 560 -64.96 13.97 -26.48
CA ALA A 560 -66.24 14.54 -26.07
C ALA A 560 -67.40 13.83 -26.80
N ALA A 561 -68.44 13.41 -26.07
CA ALA A 561 -69.63 12.86 -26.70
C ALA A 561 -70.45 13.97 -27.37
N ALA A 562 -70.55 13.98 -28.70
CA ALA A 562 -71.44 14.89 -29.41
C ALA A 562 -72.90 14.40 -29.33
N LEU A 563 -73.62 14.78 -28.26
CA LEU A 563 -75.03 14.41 -28.05
C LEU A 563 -75.98 15.41 -28.75
N ALA A 564 -76.89 14.91 -29.58
CA ALA A 564 -77.84 15.74 -30.32
C ALA A 564 -79.29 15.24 -30.21
N LEU A 565 -80.25 16.18 -30.28
CA LEU A 565 -81.69 15.93 -30.31
C LEU A 565 -82.23 16.06 -31.74
N THR A 566 -82.43 14.93 -32.42
CA THR A 566 -82.80 14.92 -33.84
C THR A 566 -84.31 14.95 -34.07
N ARG A 567 -85.10 14.36 -33.17
CA ARG A 567 -86.57 14.33 -33.33
C ARG A 567 -87.32 14.45 -32.01
N THR A 568 -88.35 15.29 -32.01
CA THR A 568 -89.29 15.41 -30.89
C THR A 568 -90.72 15.48 -31.41
N VAL A 569 -91.56 14.55 -31.00
CA VAL A 569 -92.99 14.49 -31.40
C VAL A 569 -93.85 14.29 -30.17
N ARG A 570 -94.89 15.11 -30.00
CA ARG A 570 -95.90 14.93 -28.95
C ARG A 570 -97.25 14.54 -29.54
N LYS A 571 -97.84 13.45 -29.05
CA LYS A 571 -99.22 13.03 -29.34
C LYS A 571 -99.96 12.83 -28.02
N GLY A 572 -100.78 13.81 -27.64
CA GLY A 572 -101.49 13.81 -26.36
C GLY A 572 -100.55 13.75 -25.15
N ALA A 573 -100.71 12.72 -24.33
CA ALA A 573 -99.87 12.45 -23.15
C ALA A 573 -98.54 11.75 -23.49
N LYS A 574 -98.26 11.37 -24.75
CA LYS A 574 -97.01 10.72 -25.14
C LYS A 574 -96.07 11.71 -25.83
N VAL A 575 -94.81 11.76 -25.39
CA VAL A 575 -93.73 12.53 -26.03
C VAL A 575 -92.64 11.57 -26.47
N THR A 576 -92.44 11.43 -27.78
CA THR A 576 -91.35 10.62 -28.35
C THR A 576 -90.18 11.52 -28.70
N VAL A 577 -89.01 11.20 -28.18
CA VAL A 577 -87.75 11.92 -28.39
C VAL A 577 -86.72 10.94 -28.95
N ALA A 578 -85.97 11.37 -29.95
CA ALA A 578 -84.84 10.62 -30.49
C ALA A 578 -83.66 11.55 -30.76
N GLY A 579 -82.48 10.96 -30.76
CA GLY A 579 -81.23 11.68 -30.94
C GLY A 579 -80.09 10.79 -31.36
N THR A 580 -78.95 11.43 -31.60
CA THR A 580 -77.67 10.79 -31.92
C THR A 580 -76.64 11.13 -30.84
N ILE A 581 -75.64 10.26 -30.73
CA ILE A 581 -74.44 10.41 -29.91
C ILE A 581 -73.29 9.71 -30.67
N SER A 582 -72.03 9.91 -30.25
CA SER A 582 -70.88 9.20 -30.79
C SER A 582 -71.17 7.69 -30.99
N PRO A 583 -70.78 7.07 -32.12
CA PRO A 583 -70.95 5.63 -32.35
C PRO A 583 -70.30 4.76 -31.27
N HIS A 584 -69.27 5.28 -30.60
CA HIS A 584 -68.55 4.59 -29.52
C HIS A 584 -69.17 4.79 -28.14
N ALA A 585 -70.21 5.62 -28.01
CA ALA A 585 -70.90 5.79 -26.73
C ALA A 585 -71.81 4.60 -26.44
N THR A 586 -71.68 4.06 -25.24
CA THR A 586 -72.41 2.91 -24.72
C THR A 586 -73.28 3.32 -23.53
N GLY A 587 -74.23 2.46 -23.15
CA GLY A 587 -75.10 2.70 -22.00
C GLY A 587 -76.41 3.41 -22.37
N ARG A 588 -76.83 4.39 -21.57
CA ARG A 588 -78.16 5.02 -21.67
C ARG A 588 -78.08 6.54 -21.68
N VAL A 589 -78.99 7.16 -22.43
CA VAL A 589 -79.30 8.59 -22.36
C VAL A 589 -80.53 8.78 -21.48
N THR A 590 -80.48 9.73 -20.55
CA THR A 590 -81.62 10.13 -19.73
C THR A 590 -82.29 11.35 -20.33
N ILE A 591 -83.58 11.25 -20.64
CA ILE A 591 -84.38 12.31 -21.21
C ILE A 591 -85.27 12.88 -20.12
N ALA A 592 -85.19 14.18 -19.89
CA ALA A 592 -86.06 14.93 -18.99
C ALA A 592 -86.96 15.86 -19.81
N TYR A 593 -88.26 15.85 -19.52
CA TYR A 593 -89.25 16.79 -20.04
C TYR A 593 -89.68 17.70 -18.89
N ARG A 594 -89.48 19.02 -19.02
CA ARG A 594 -89.79 20.03 -18.02
C ARG A 594 -90.78 21.05 -18.61
N LYS A 595 -91.82 21.40 -17.85
CA LYS A 595 -92.78 22.43 -18.25
C LYS A 595 -93.34 23.18 -17.03
N LYS A 596 -93.48 24.50 -17.16
CA LYS A 596 -94.21 25.33 -16.19
C LYS A 596 -95.71 25.16 -16.39
N VAL A 597 -96.44 24.81 -15.33
CA VAL A 597 -97.90 24.66 -15.30
C VAL A 597 -98.42 25.51 -14.14
N GLY A 598 -98.99 26.67 -14.45
CA GLY A 598 -99.28 27.69 -13.41
C GLY A 598 -97.99 28.32 -12.86
N ARG A 599 -97.89 28.45 -11.53
CA ARG A 599 -96.68 28.93 -10.85
C ARG A 599 -95.62 27.83 -10.65
N THR A 600 -96.01 26.56 -10.68
CA THR A 600 -95.13 25.42 -10.44
C THR A 600 -94.49 24.89 -11.73
N THR A 601 -93.28 24.35 -11.60
CA THR A 601 -92.61 23.64 -12.69
C THR A 601 -92.70 22.14 -12.45
N VAL A 602 -93.29 21.41 -13.40
CA VAL A 602 -93.43 19.97 -13.33
C VAL A 602 -92.50 19.33 -14.35
N PHE A 603 -91.89 18.20 -14.03
CA PHE A 603 -91.04 17.46 -14.96
C PHE A 603 -91.25 15.96 -14.84
N THR A 604 -90.84 15.24 -15.88
CA THR A 604 -90.78 13.77 -15.90
C THR A 604 -89.52 13.34 -16.61
N ARG A 605 -89.00 12.15 -16.28
CA ARG A 605 -87.77 11.61 -16.87
C ARG A 605 -87.95 10.17 -17.34
N LYS A 606 -87.19 9.78 -18.37
CA LYS A 606 -87.09 8.40 -18.85
C LYS A 606 -85.71 8.18 -19.46
N SER A 607 -85.15 6.99 -19.31
CA SER A 607 -83.89 6.61 -19.96
C SER A 607 -84.14 5.78 -21.22
N ALA A 608 -83.25 5.92 -22.21
CA ALA A 608 -83.20 5.13 -23.42
C ALA A 608 -81.80 4.53 -23.61
N THR A 609 -81.74 3.28 -24.03
CA THR A 609 -80.49 2.61 -24.39
C THR A 609 -79.93 3.18 -25.68
N ILE A 610 -78.61 3.31 -25.76
CA ILE A 610 -77.88 3.70 -26.96
C ILE A 610 -77.63 2.43 -27.78
N ALA A 611 -77.99 2.46 -29.06
CA ALA A 611 -77.69 1.41 -30.02
C ALA A 611 -77.05 2.05 -31.26
N ARG A 612 -75.79 1.72 -31.54
CA ARG A 612 -75.01 2.23 -32.69
C ARG A 612 -75.08 3.77 -32.83
N GLY A 613 -74.81 4.50 -31.74
CA GLY A 613 -74.82 5.97 -31.72
C GLY A 613 -76.22 6.61 -31.80
N ARG A 614 -77.31 5.83 -31.71
CA ARG A 614 -78.69 6.34 -31.75
C ARG A 614 -79.45 5.96 -30.49
N TRP A 615 -80.40 6.80 -30.09
CA TRP A 615 -81.26 6.54 -28.95
C TRP A 615 -82.66 7.09 -29.19
N ARG A 616 -83.67 6.45 -28.58
CA ARG A 616 -85.08 6.84 -28.67
C ARG A 616 -85.81 6.53 -27.37
N ALA A 617 -86.60 7.49 -26.88
CA ALA A 617 -87.45 7.33 -25.71
C ALA A 617 -88.86 7.83 -25.99
N THR A 618 -89.86 7.16 -25.40
CA THR A 618 -91.23 7.69 -25.32
C THR A 618 -91.60 7.91 -23.87
N LEU A 619 -91.77 9.18 -23.49
CA LEU A 619 -92.22 9.59 -22.18
C LEU A 619 -93.74 9.60 -22.14
N LYS A 620 -94.33 8.95 -21.13
CA LYS A 620 -95.75 9.09 -20.80
C LYS A 620 -95.89 10.21 -19.76
N LEU A 621 -96.48 11.32 -20.16
CA LEU A 621 -96.83 12.42 -19.27
C LEU A 621 -98.02 12.01 -18.41
N THR A 622 -97.96 12.29 -17.12
CA THR A 622 -99.06 12.05 -16.16
C THR A 622 -99.53 13.36 -15.53
N GLY A 623 -100.74 13.35 -14.96
CA GLY A 623 -101.30 14.47 -14.20
C GLY A 623 -101.27 15.82 -14.95
N PRO A 624 -100.74 16.89 -14.33
CA PRO A 624 -100.71 18.24 -14.94
C PRO A 624 -99.98 18.31 -16.29
N LEU A 625 -98.93 17.50 -16.50
CA LEU A 625 -98.16 17.51 -17.76
C LEU A 625 -98.99 16.96 -18.94
N ALA A 626 -99.81 15.93 -18.69
CA ALA A 626 -100.68 15.35 -19.71
C ALA A 626 -101.75 16.34 -20.19
N ARG A 627 -102.31 17.14 -19.27
CA ARG A 627 -103.36 18.14 -19.53
C ARG A 627 -102.83 19.43 -20.16
N ALA A 628 -101.53 19.73 -20.03
CA ALA A 628 -100.98 21.02 -20.45
C ALA A 628 -100.83 21.14 -21.99
N ARG A 629 -101.86 21.71 -22.65
CA ARG A 629 -101.98 21.82 -24.12
C ARG A 629 -101.35 23.07 -24.77
N ARG A 630 -100.97 24.11 -24.02
CA ARG A 630 -100.36 25.36 -24.55
C ARG A 630 -99.08 25.74 -23.82
N GLY A 631 -98.18 26.49 -24.47
CA GLY A 631 -96.93 27.01 -23.88
C GLY A 631 -95.64 26.31 -24.35
N LYS A 632 -94.50 26.76 -23.85
CA LYS A 632 -93.18 26.18 -24.11
C LYS A 632 -92.89 25.04 -23.13
N ALA A 633 -92.23 23.99 -23.61
CA ALA A 633 -91.67 22.94 -22.77
C ALA A 633 -90.21 22.71 -23.15
N THR A 634 -89.40 22.30 -22.20
CA THR A 634 -87.98 22.06 -22.40
C THR A 634 -87.72 20.57 -22.30
N ILE A 635 -86.98 20.03 -23.27
CA ILE A 635 -86.49 18.65 -23.25
C ILE A 635 -84.99 18.68 -23.13
N THR A 636 -84.46 18.01 -22.13
CA THR A 636 -83.03 17.86 -21.92
C THR A 636 -82.67 16.39 -22.01
N ALA A 637 -81.71 16.05 -22.86
CA ALA A 637 -81.09 14.74 -22.90
C ALA A 637 -79.73 14.82 -22.21
N PHE A 638 -79.45 13.88 -21.31
CA PHE A 638 -78.22 13.81 -20.52
C PHE A 638 -77.56 12.45 -20.73
N TYR A 639 -76.26 12.48 -20.98
CA TYR A 639 -75.40 11.33 -21.07
C TYR A 639 -74.28 11.43 -20.03
N ALA A 640 -74.17 10.41 -19.18
CA ALA A 640 -73.29 10.42 -18.00
C ALA A 640 -71.80 10.16 -18.32
N GLY A 641 -71.46 9.97 -19.60
CA GLY A 641 -70.15 9.50 -20.03
C GLY A 641 -69.99 7.99 -19.83
N ASP A 642 -69.00 7.40 -20.49
CA ASP A 642 -68.65 5.99 -20.34
C ASP A 642 -67.14 5.76 -20.46
N ALA A 643 -66.72 4.50 -20.64
CA ALA A 643 -65.32 4.12 -20.79
C ALA A 643 -64.60 4.92 -21.90
N ALA A 644 -65.28 5.22 -23.01
CA ALA A 644 -64.71 5.78 -24.23
C ALA A 644 -64.99 7.28 -24.43
N THR A 645 -66.04 7.83 -23.81
CA THR A 645 -66.55 9.17 -24.12
C THR A 645 -66.88 10.00 -22.86
N ARG A 646 -66.72 11.33 -22.95
CA ARG A 646 -67.04 12.26 -21.83
C ARG A 646 -68.55 12.50 -21.68
N ARG A 647 -68.95 13.05 -20.52
CA ARG A 647 -70.33 13.47 -20.26
C ARG A 647 -70.79 14.51 -21.29
N ALA A 648 -72.08 14.48 -21.63
CA ALA A 648 -72.67 15.46 -22.53
C ALA A 648 -74.15 15.68 -22.21
N ASN A 649 -74.65 16.88 -22.48
CA ASN A 649 -76.07 17.18 -22.40
C ASN A 649 -76.49 18.05 -23.59
N VAL A 650 -77.77 17.97 -23.95
CA VAL A 650 -78.36 18.83 -24.96
C VAL A 650 -79.78 19.18 -24.55
N THR A 651 -80.12 20.45 -24.68
CA THR A 651 -81.44 20.95 -24.28
C THR A 651 -82.11 21.61 -25.48
N ARG A 652 -83.39 21.26 -25.72
CA ARG A 652 -84.21 21.85 -26.77
C ARG A 652 -85.54 22.33 -26.19
N THR A 653 -85.86 23.59 -26.44
CA THR A 653 -87.19 24.13 -26.15
C THR A 653 -88.13 23.84 -27.30
N ILE A 654 -89.29 23.25 -27.01
CA ILE A 654 -90.34 22.98 -27.98
C ILE A 654 -91.57 23.86 -27.70
N ARG A 655 -92.21 24.34 -28.76
CA ARG A 655 -93.53 24.97 -28.68
C ARG A 655 -94.59 23.88 -28.86
N LEU A 656 -95.59 23.87 -27.98
CA LEU A 656 -96.68 22.90 -28.04
C LEU A 656 -97.80 23.45 -28.93
N ALA A 657 -98.18 22.68 -29.96
CA ALA A 657 -99.24 23.06 -30.89
C ALA A 657 -100.63 23.11 -30.21
N LYS A 658 -101.50 23.98 -30.73
CA LYS A 658 -102.94 24.04 -30.35
C LYS A 658 -103.60 22.71 -30.76
N ALA A 659 -104.49 22.17 -29.94
CA ALA A 659 -105.25 20.99 -30.33
C ALA A 659 -106.15 21.34 -31.53
N SER A 660 -106.10 20.56 -32.60
CA SER A 660 -107.14 20.59 -33.64
C SER A 660 -108.49 20.29 -32.97
N PRO A 661 -109.57 21.02 -33.28
CA PRO A 661 -110.89 20.70 -32.76
C PRO A 661 -111.29 19.30 -33.25
N LYS A 662 -111.79 18.45 -32.35
CA LYS A 662 -112.40 17.17 -32.75
C LYS A 662 -113.62 17.49 -33.64
N ARG A 663 -113.66 16.94 -34.86
CA ARG A 663 -114.93 16.78 -35.60
C ARG A 663 -115.84 15.87 -34.75
N ARG A 664 -117.11 16.28 -34.66
CA ARG A 664 -118.19 15.59 -33.92
C ARG A 664 -118.32 14.14 -34.32
#